data_AF-A0AAN6ZZ86-F1
#
_entry.id   AF-A0AAN6ZZ86-F1
#
_cell.length_a   1.000
_cell.length_b   1.000
_cell.length_c   1.000
_cell.angle_alpha   90.00
_cell.angle_beta   90.00
_cell.angle_gamma   90.00
#
_symmetry.space_group_name_H-M   'P 1'
#
loop_
_entity.id
_entity.type
_entity.pdbx_description
1 polymer ?
#
loop_
_entity_poly.entity_id
_entity_poly.type
_entity_poly.pdbx_seq_one_letter_code
_entity_poly.pdbx_strand_id
1 'polypeptide(L)'
;MPRDPSATRDRDRDHRRHRRNSSSAPPALTDDDNNNDYQHQRRKKRRPPSTSAPRRTTAAAADTQYQTSDEGGGGAGGGSSSSQLLSAAALAKLNRANNNHNAKPSPVPPPPPPAAPFDGGGGRAERERMRERDRERGREMEREMRRERRREQERERERLRQRERSRGYEVVDVEPSTGEGDRRRSLPRGGGEKVKRRTGGRVVSGAVLEEGSGGGGGSGGGGKGWTGLRGGGRGSDDSVPRNTEGLYKGGKRPWYKQKKKLWILVGVCTVLLIIIIIVAAVVVPKSGPGEEKREESGDDGKSGLAGISPTSVPKGAPSWLDPFVWQDTADFNLTYTAETVGDLPIMGLNLEWDDSAKANDHVPALDKPWGDYAKRPARGVNVGGWLSLEPFITPSLFDYDLRMGIVDEYNLCMYLAKRCESVLEKHYATFVTEDTFREIRDAGLDHVRIPFSYWAVQTYDGDPYLFRTSWRYLLRAIEWCRRYGLRVNLDVHGLPGSQNGWNHSGRLGAIGWLNGTDGALNAKRSLEVHDRLSKFFAQPRYKSIISHYGLANEPRMTFLDAQEVLQWTEDAHKLVRGNGLSDAVVVFGDGFRGLHNWQGELTGLGSNKAALDVHQYVIFNTNQIVYNHSEKVRYACAGWTEQTRQSMDRATGFGPTLVAEWSQADTDCARHLTNVGWGNRWTGSLLTGDAESEVNTPRCPAMDYRCSCEEANAPASQWSGQYKQFLKMFAEAQMSSFEKGWGWFYWVWDTEDAPQWSYKKGLEAGVLPAKAYDRDFDCELSKIPSFSDLPEYY
;
A
#
# COMPACT_ATOMS: atom_id res chain seq x y z
N MET A 1 -32.55 30.36 -27.26
CA MET A 1 -33.38 29.79 -28.34
C MET A 1 -33.39 30.77 -29.50
N PRO A 2 -33.64 30.35 -30.76
CA PRO A 2 -33.71 28.98 -31.30
C PRO A 2 -32.28 28.44 -31.65
N ARG A 3 -31.96 27.21 -32.10
CA ARG A 3 -32.62 26.16 -32.92
C ARG A 3 -32.67 26.48 -34.45
N ASP A 4 -32.49 25.57 -35.41
CA ASP A 4 -31.94 24.19 -35.39
C ASP A 4 -31.37 23.83 -36.81
N PRO A 5 -31.55 22.67 -37.51
CA PRO A 5 -30.44 22.09 -38.29
C PRO A 5 -30.75 21.80 -39.78
N SER A 6 -29.81 21.14 -40.48
CA SER A 6 -30.16 20.26 -41.61
C SER A 6 -29.07 19.21 -41.87
N ALA A 7 -29.47 17.94 -42.04
CA ALA A 7 -28.62 16.87 -42.58
C ALA A 7 -29.43 16.02 -43.58
N THR A 8 -28.79 15.55 -44.65
CA THR A 8 -29.42 14.72 -45.68
C THR A 8 -28.50 13.58 -46.14
N ARG A 9 -29.00 12.34 -46.08
CA ARG A 9 -28.46 11.16 -46.78
C ARG A 9 -29.23 10.96 -48.09
N ASP A 10 -28.61 10.33 -49.10
CA ASP A 10 -29.15 9.06 -49.65
C ASP A 10 -28.22 8.30 -50.63
N ARG A 11 -28.47 6.99 -50.77
CA ARG A 11 -28.26 6.08 -51.95
C ARG A 11 -26.84 5.67 -52.45
N ASP A 12 -26.40 4.47 -52.01
CA ASP A 12 -26.48 3.17 -52.75
C ASP A 12 -26.77 3.18 -54.29
N ARG A 13 -26.28 2.28 -55.18
CA ARG A 13 -25.41 1.07 -55.03
C ARG A 13 -24.95 0.46 -56.39
N ASP A 14 -24.05 -0.53 -56.28
CA ASP A 14 -23.85 -1.74 -57.13
C ASP A 14 -23.34 -1.65 -58.60
N HIS A 15 -22.20 -2.32 -58.85
CA HIS A 15 -22.13 -3.46 -59.80
C HIS A 15 -20.88 -4.35 -59.51
N ARG A 16 -20.72 -5.50 -60.21
CA ARG A 16 -19.94 -6.67 -59.74
C ARG A 16 -19.11 -7.39 -60.83
N ARG A 17 -17.95 -7.97 -60.40
CA ARG A 17 -17.26 -9.19 -60.94
C ARG A 17 -16.57 -9.04 -62.32
N HIS A 18 -15.61 -9.88 -62.79
CA HIS A 18 -15.07 -11.20 -62.33
C HIS A 18 -13.66 -11.54 -62.95
N ARG A 19 -12.84 -12.38 -62.25
CA ARG A 19 -11.78 -13.32 -62.76
C ARG A 19 -10.51 -12.75 -63.47
N ARG A 20 -9.44 -13.52 -63.79
CA ARG A 20 -8.57 -14.50 -63.03
C ARG A 20 -7.37 -14.99 -63.91
N ASN A 21 -6.15 -15.09 -63.35
CA ASN A 21 -4.94 -15.86 -63.77
C ASN A 21 -4.33 -15.77 -65.22
N SER A 22 -3.01 -15.50 -65.29
CA SER A 22 -2.01 -16.23 -66.14
C SER A 22 -0.56 -15.95 -65.67
N SER A 23 0.46 -16.67 -66.19
CA SER A 23 1.83 -16.77 -65.60
C SER A 23 2.97 -16.95 -66.62
N SER A 24 4.20 -16.47 -66.34
CA SER A 24 5.44 -16.86 -67.07
C SER A 24 6.76 -16.40 -66.38
N ALA A 25 7.87 -17.11 -66.63
CA ALA A 25 9.28 -16.84 -66.27
C ALA A 25 10.20 -17.69 -67.21
N PRO A 26 11.53 -17.84 -67.01
CA PRO A 26 12.65 -16.89 -66.85
C PRO A 26 13.65 -16.99 -68.06
N PRO A 27 14.92 -16.52 -67.94
CA PRO A 27 16.08 -17.41 -68.19
C PRO A 27 17.27 -17.21 -67.20
N ALA A 28 18.42 -17.88 -67.41
CA ALA A 28 19.55 -18.04 -66.46
C ALA A 28 20.96 -18.13 -67.14
N LEU A 29 21.97 -18.71 -66.43
CA LEU A 29 23.43 -18.93 -66.76
C LEU A 29 24.38 -17.79 -66.30
N THR A 30 25.62 -17.95 -65.81
CA THR A 30 26.54 -19.08 -65.41
C THR A 30 27.66 -18.43 -64.53
N ASP A 31 28.02 -18.90 -63.31
CA ASP A 31 28.86 -20.05 -62.87
C ASP A 31 30.35 -19.67 -62.58
N ASP A 32 30.85 -20.02 -61.37
CA ASP A 32 32.09 -20.82 -61.17
C ASP A 32 32.43 -21.05 -59.66
N ASP A 33 32.70 -22.31 -59.33
CA ASP A 33 33.43 -22.97 -58.19
C ASP A 33 33.91 -22.17 -56.95
N ASN A 34 33.88 -22.76 -55.73
CA ASN A 34 34.60 -24.00 -55.41
C ASN A 34 34.02 -24.86 -54.25
N ASN A 35 34.61 -26.04 -54.06
CA ASN A 35 34.00 -27.25 -53.49
C ASN A 35 34.68 -27.76 -52.19
N ASN A 36 33.90 -28.26 -51.22
CA ASN A 36 34.07 -29.63 -50.70
C ASN A 36 32.91 -30.10 -49.81
N ASP A 37 32.61 -31.41 -49.86
CA ASP A 37 31.50 -32.10 -49.18
C ASP A 37 31.96 -33.40 -48.50
N TYR A 38 31.05 -34.05 -47.77
CA TYR A 38 30.83 -35.50 -47.58
C TYR A 38 30.65 -35.99 -46.14
N GLN A 39 29.45 -36.56 -45.91
CA GLN A 39 29.24 -37.62 -44.92
C GLN A 39 29.67 -38.99 -45.49
N HIS A 40 29.95 -39.98 -44.62
CA HIS A 40 29.12 -41.21 -44.57
C HIS A 40 29.40 -42.09 -43.32
N GLN A 41 28.83 -43.31 -43.30
CA GLN A 41 28.55 -44.10 -42.09
C GLN A 41 29.34 -45.44 -41.99
N ARG A 42 29.18 -46.11 -40.82
CA ARG A 42 29.01 -47.58 -40.59
C ARG A 42 30.21 -48.51 -40.26
N ARG A 43 30.20 -48.92 -38.96
CA ARG A 43 30.02 -50.32 -38.43
C ARG A 43 31.22 -51.26 -38.13
N LYS A 44 31.05 -52.00 -37.00
CA LYS A 44 31.67 -53.31 -36.57
C LYS A 44 33.12 -53.22 -36.02
N LYS A 45 33.62 -54.08 -35.10
CA LYS A 45 33.06 -55.16 -34.23
C LYS A 45 34.08 -55.58 -33.13
N ARG A 46 33.68 -55.81 -31.86
CA ARG A 46 33.92 -57.05 -31.03
C ARG A 46 33.41 -56.91 -29.56
N ARG A 47 33.52 -57.99 -28.78
CA ARG A 47 32.83 -58.41 -27.52
C ARG A 47 33.58 -59.68 -26.98
N PRO A 48 33.18 -60.42 -25.92
CA PRO A 48 32.18 -60.24 -24.83
C PRO A 48 32.96 -60.09 -23.48
N PRO A 49 32.60 -60.63 -22.25
CA PRO A 49 31.40 -61.24 -21.64
C PRO A 49 30.89 -60.39 -20.43
N SER A 50 30.24 -60.84 -19.33
CA SER A 50 29.68 -62.14 -18.89
C SER A 50 28.41 -61.97 -18.00
N THR A 51 27.42 -62.86 -18.20
CA THR A 51 26.46 -63.45 -17.20
C THR A 51 25.60 -62.54 -16.27
N SER A 52 24.34 -62.85 -15.94
CA SER A 52 23.36 -63.88 -16.41
C SER A 52 21.94 -63.61 -15.84
N ALA A 53 20.89 -64.18 -16.46
CA ALA A 53 19.49 -64.19 -15.98
C ALA A 53 18.88 -65.61 -16.06
N PRO A 54 17.78 -65.94 -15.33
CA PRO A 54 16.40 -66.01 -15.90
C PRO A 54 15.33 -65.53 -14.86
N ARG A 55 14.00 -65.84 -14.81
CA ARG A 55 12.95 -66.66 -15.50
C ARG A 55 11.58 -65.96 -15.21
N ARG A 56 10.52 -65.93 -16.05
CA ARG A 56 9.43 -66.93 -16.31
C ARG A 56 8.74 -67.43 -15.01
N THR A 57 7.40 -67.48 -14.81
CA THR A 57 6.27 -67.94 -15.69
C THR A 57 4.85 -67.46 -15.25
N THR A 58 3.81 -67.63 -16.12
CA THR A 58 2.36 -67.93 -15.85
C THR A 58 1.48 -66.94 -15.02
N ALA A 59 0.11 -66.93 -15.05
CA ALA A 59 -0.95 -67.29 -16.03
C ALA A 59 -2.36 -66.93 -15.47
N ALA A 60 -3.40 -66.84 -16.33
CA ALA A 60 -4.87 -66.74 -16.05
C ALA A 60 -5.38 -65.53 -15.19
N ALA A 61 -6.55 -64.89 -15.36
CA ALA A 61 -7.85 -65.15 -16.04
C ALA A 61 -8.98 -65.75 -15.15
N ALA A 62 -9.77 -64.86 -14.53
CA ALA A 62 -11.19 -64.95 -14.17
C ALA A 62 -11.60 -63.51 -13.72
N ASP A 63 -12.56 -62.77 -14.29
CA ASP A 63 -13.99 -62.98 -14.62
C ASP A 63 -14.95 -63.06 -13.42
N THR A 64 -15.71 -61.97 -13.21
CA THR A 64 -17.18 -62.07 -13.06
C THR A 64 -17.84 -60.77 -13.54
N GLN A 65 -18.38 -60.82 -14.76
CA GLN A 65 -19.32 -59.83 -15.29
C GLN A 65 -20.75 -60.02 -14.71
N TYR A 66 -21.64 -59.12 -15.13
CA TYR A 66 -23.11 -59.16 -15.29
C TYR A 66 -23.92 -58.28 -14.30
N GLN A 67 -24.86 -57.44 -14.76
CA GLN A 67 -25.16 -56.97 -16.14
C GLN A 67 -25.93 -55.62 -16.10
N THR A 68 -25.91 -54.88 -17.22
CA THR A 68 -26.85 -53.78 -17.50
C THR A 68 -28.07 -54.28 -18.27
N SER A 69 -29.24 -53.69 -18.02
CA SER A 69 -30.29 -53.49 -19.03
C SER A 69 -31.35 -52.51 -18.50
N ASP A 70 -32.24 -51.97 -19.33
CA ASP A 70 -32.03 -51.06 -20.47
C ASP A 70 -33.41 -50.43 -20.80
N GLU A 71 -33.43 -49.33 -21.58
CA GLU A 71 -34.66 -48.65 -22.05
C GLU A 71 -35.60 -48.10 -20.93
N GLY A 72 -36.46 -47.09 -21.16
CA GLY A 72 -36.62 -46.20 -22.32
C GLY A 72 -37.87 -45.31 -22.14
N GLY A 73 -37.92 -44.17 -22.85
CA GLY A 73 -39.10 -43.28 -22.89
C GLY A 73 -38.90 -41.90 -22.27
N GLY A 74 -39.44 -40.85 -22.91
CA GLY A 74 -39.30 -39.46 -22.49
C GLY A 74 -40.63 -38.75 -22.23
N GLY A 75 -40.56 -37.57 -21.61
CA GLY A 75 -41.68 -36.67 -21.34
C GLY A 75 -41.16 -35.27 -21.00
N ALA A 76 -41.95 -34.22 -21.25
CA ALA A 76 -41.47 -32.84 -21.25
C ALA A 76 -42.24 -31.90 -20.29
N GLY A 77 -41.57 -30.83 -19.85
CA GLY A 77 -42.20 -29.64 -19.25
C GLY A 77 -42.28 -29.64 -17.73
N GLY A 78 -41.83 -28.55 -17.09
CA GLY A 78 -41.92 -28.38 -15.63
C GLY A 78 -40.86 -27.45 -15.01
N GLY A 79 -40.71 -26.23 -15.52
CA GLY A 79 -39.74 -25.28 -14.98
C GLY A 79 -40.20 -24.64 -13.66
N SER A 80 -39.57 -24.99 -12.54
CA SER A 80 -39.77 -24.34 -11.23
C SER A 80 -38.58 -24.59 -10.30
N SER A 81 -37.47 -23.87 -10.49
CA SER A 81 -36.28 -23.96 -9.65
C SER A 81 -36.46 -23.19 -8.34
N SER A 82 -37.08 -23.81 -7.34
CA SER A 82 -37.11 -23.27 -5.96
C SER A 82 -35.72 -23.37 -5.33
N SER A 83 -35.06 -22.23 -5.12
CA SER A 83 -33.72 -22.14 -4.51
C SER A 83 -33.75 -22.60 -3.04
N GLN A 84 -33.20 -23.78 -2.75
CA GLN A 84 -33.00 -24.24 -1.38
C GLN A 84 -31.68 -23.69 -0.80
N LEU A 85 -31.80 -22.60 -0.04
CA LEU A 85 -30.70 -21.99 0.71
C LEU A 85 -30.06 -22.99 1.68
N LEU A 86 -28.73 -23.11 1.66
CA LEU A 86 -27.99 -23.88 2.65
C LEU A 86 -27.95 -23.15 4.00
N SER A 87 -28.38 -23.80 5.07
CA SER A 87 -28.40 -23.20 6.40
C SER A 87 -27.00 -23.04 7.00
N ALA A 88 -26.83 -22.08 7.93
CA ALA A 88 -25.57 -21.79 8.61
C ALA A 88 -24.92 -23.02 9.30
N ALA A 89 -25.73 -24.03 9.66
CA ALA A 89 -25.25 -25.32 10.17
C ALA A 89 -24.33 -26.08 9.19
N ALA A 90 -24.44 -25.81 7.88
CA ALA A 90 -23.54 -26.36 6.85
C ALA A 90 -22.16 -25.66 6.87
N LEU A 91 -22.10 -24.32 6.96
CA LEU A 91 -20.84 -23.59 7.14
C LEU A 91 -20.16 -23.95 8.47
N ALA A 92 -20.95 -24.08 9.54
CA ALA A 92 -20.47 -24.55 10.85
C ALA A 92 -20.03 -26.03 10.88
N LYS A 93 -20.23 -26.79 9.80
CA LYS A 93 -19.60 -28.10 9.55
C LYS A 93 -18.30 -27.98 8.78
N LEU A 94 -18.23 -27.13 7.74
CA LEU A 94 -17.00 -26.86 6.97
C LEU A 94 -15.86 -26.35 7.86
N ASN A 95 -16.12 -25.40 8.76
CA ASN A 95 -15.12 -24.92 9.72
C ASN A 95 -14.64 -26.02 10.70
N ARG A 96 -15.43 -27.07 10.94
CA ARG A 96 -15.02 -28.24 11.73
C ARG A 96 -14.28 -29.31 10.91
N ALA A 97 -14.43 -29.33 9.60
CA ALA A 97 -13.70 -30.23 8.71
C ALA A 97 -12.23 -29.77 8.52
N ASN A 98 -12.00 -28.47 8.32
CA ASN A 98 -10.64 -27.92 8.11
C ASN A 98 -9.67 -28.18 9.26
N ASN A 99 -10.14 -28.21 10.52
CA ASN A 99 -9.28 -28.38 11.69
C ASN A 99 -8.74 -29.82 11.89
N ASN A 100 -9.09 -30.78 11.03
CA ASN A 100 -9.02 -32.20 11.40
C ASN A 100 -8.12 -33.07 10.49
N HIS A 101 -7.07 -32.49 9.90
CA HIS A 101 -6.05 -33.20 9.09
C HIS A 101 -4.61 -32.83 9.46
N ASN A 102 -4.05 -33.46 10.51
CA ASN A 102 -2.71 -34.08 10.45
C ASN A 102 -2.35 -34.96 11.67
N ALA A 103 -1.62 -36.04 11.39
CA ALA A 103 -0.78 -36.91 12.24
C ALA A 103 -1.13 -37.24 13.71
N LYS A 104 -1.09 -38.54 14.05
CA LYS A 104 -1.11 -39.08 15.43
C LYS A 104 0.28 -39.05 16.09
N PRO A 105 0.38 -38.79 17.40
CA PRO A 105 1.44 -39.30 18.28
C PRO A 105 1.02 -40.59 19.01
N SER A 106 2.01 -41.33 19.55
CA SER A 106 1.82 -42.54 20.37
C SER A 106 1.44 -42.23 21.84
N PRO A 107 0.85 -43.18 22.60
CA PRO A 107 0.13 -42.85 23.83
C PRO A 107 1.00 -42.62 25.08
N VAL A 108 0.47 -41.77 25.96
CA VAL A 108 0.94 -41.50 27.34
C VAL A 108 -0.04 -42.18 28.32
N PRO A 109 0.40 -42.75 29.47
CA PRO A 109 -0.49 -43.46 30.39
C PRO A 109 -1.54 -42.55 31.07
N PRO A 110 -2.69 -43.11 31.50
CA PRO A 110 -3.83 -42.35 32.02
C PRO A 110 -3.61 -41.83 33.46
N PRO A 111 -4.27 -40.70 33.83
CA PRO A 111 -4.27 -40.19 35.20
C PRO A 111 -5.21 -41.01 36.14
N PRO A 112 -5.03 -40.90 37.47
CA PRO A 112 -5.87 -41.59 38.46
C PRO A 112 -7.31 -41.04 38.53
N PRO A 113 -8.27 -41.84 39.04
CA PRO A 113 -9.69 -41.45 39.10
C PRO A 113 -9.98 -40.35 40.14
N PRO A 114 -11.08 -39.57 39.95
CA PRO A 114 -11.46 -38.50 40.86
C PRO A 114 -12.02 -39.01 42.19
N ALA A 115 -11.79 -38.25 43.27
CA ALA A 115 -12.37 -38.52 44.59
C ALA A 115 -13.84 -38.09 44.68
N ALA A 116 -14.57 -38.70 45.63
CA ALA A 116 -15.98 -38.43 45.88
C ALA A 116 -16.25 -37.03 46.47
N PRO A 117 -17.45 -36.44 46.27
CA PRO A 117 -17.78 -35.11 46.79
C PRO A 117 -17.93 -35.10 48.31
N PHE A 118 -17.55 -33.98 48.94
CA PHE A 118 -17.83 -33.68 50.33
C PHE A 118 -18.54 -32.32 50.46
N ASP A 119 -19.45 -32.24 51.43
CA ASP A 119 -20.26 -31.07 51.76
C ASP A 119 -19.49 -30.11 52.71
N GLY A 120 -19.93 -28.84 52.79
CA GLY A 120 -19.40 -27.85 53.74
C GLY A 120 -19.39 -26.41 53.21
N GLY A 121 -20.25 -25.54 53.75
CA GLY A 121 -20.31 -24.13 53.39
C GLY A 121 -19.26 -23.25 54.09
N GLY A 122 -18.55 -22.40 53.32
CA GLY A 122 -17.62 -21.39 53.88
C GLY A 122 -17.31 -20.16 53.00
N GLY A 123 -17.87 -20.08 51.79
CA GLY A 123 -17.31 -19.30 50.68
C GLY A 123 -17.37 -17.76 50.71
N ARG A 124 -17.84 -17.11 51.78
CA ARG A 124 -17.98 -15.64 51.85
C ARG A 124 -16.80 -14.95 52.54
N ALA A 125 -16.49 -15.32 53.78
CA ALA A 125 -15.48 -14.66 54.61
C ALA A 125 -14.06 -14.74 54.00
N GLU A 126 -13.75 -15.83 53.29
CA GLU A 126 -12.45 -15.99 52.63
C GLU A 126 -12.30 -15.08 51.40
N ARG A 127 -13.37 -14.91 50.60
CA ARG A 127 -13.38 -13.99 49.45
C ARG A 127 -13.25 -12.53 49.87
N GLU A 128 -13.77 -12.16 51.04
CA GLU A 128 -13.58 -10.83 51.63
C GLU A 128 -12.12 -10.64 52.10
N ARG A 129 -11.51 -11.62 52.79
CA ARG A 129 -10.07 -11.59 53.19
C ARG A 129 -9.07 -11.65 52.03
N MET A 130 -9.49 -12.12 50.84
CA MET A 130 -8.68 -12.05 49.62
C MET A 130 -8.76 -10.63 49.02
N ARG A 131 -9.98 -10.10 48.83
CA ARG A 131 -10.23 -8.73 48.34
C ARG A 131 -9.59 -7.64 49.21
N GLU A 132 -9.49 -7.86 50.51
CA GLU A 132 -8.83 -6.94 51.44
C GLU A 132 -7.31 -6.90 51.22
N ARG A 133 -6.65 -8.06 51.10
CA ARG A 133 -5.22 -8.16 50.82
C ARG A 133 -4.83 -7.59 49.45
N ASP A 134 -5.68 -7.71 48.45
CA ASP A 134 -5.40 -7.13 47.13
C ASP A 134 -5.59 -5.61 47.11
N ARG A 135 -6.53 -5.07 47.90
CA ARG A 135 -6.63 -3.62 48.18
C ARG A 135 -5.41 -3.10 48.95
N GLU A 136 -4.86 -3.90 49.86
CA GLU A 136 -3.68 -3.55 50.63
C GLU A 136 -2.42 -3.51 49.74
N ARG A 137 -2.22 -4.52 48.89
CA ARG A 137 -1.18 -4.53 47.83
C ARG A 137 -1.30 -3.32 46.90
N GLY A 138 -2.50 -2.97 46.45
CA GLY A 138 -2.73 -1.78 45.62
C GLY A 138 -2.30 -0.48 46.32
N ARG A 139 -2.60 -0.33 47.62
CA ARG A 139 -2.17 0.82 48.44
C ARG A 139 -0.66 0.84 48.67
N GLU A 140 -0.01 -0.32 48.76
CA GLU A 140 1.45 -0.42 48.90
C GLU A 140 2.17 -0.01 47.61
N MET A 141 1.73 -0.55 46.46
CA MET A 141 2.26 -0.16 45.14
C MET A 141 2.06 1.33 44.85
N GLU A 142 0.94 1.94 45.27
CA GLU A 142 0.72 3.39 45.13
C GLU A 142 1.68 4.20 46.03
N ARG A 143 1.97 3.72 47.25
CA ARG A 143 2.96 4.34 48.15
C ARG A 143 4.37 4.25 47.58
N GLU A 144 4.71 3.15 46.92
CA GLU A 144 6.00 2.96 46.24
C GLU A 144 6.16 3.91 45.06
N MET A 145 5.18 3.95 44.14
CA MET A 145 5.12 4.94 43.05
C MET A 145 5.19 6.41 43.51
N ARG A 146 4.69 6.73 44.72
CA ARG A 146 4.80 8.07 45.33
C ARG A 146 6.19 8.33 45.92
N ARG A 147 6.90 7.30 46.40
CA ARG A 147 8.30 7.39 46.87
C ARG A 147 9.26 7.56 45.69
N GLU A 148 9.05 6.82 44.61
CA GLU A 148 9.88 6.86 43.41
C GLU A 148 9.84 8.22 42.72
N ARG A 149 8.65 8.77 42.44
CA ARG A 149 8.49 10.14 41.91
C ARG A 149 9.13 11.22 42.79
N ARG A 150 9.24 11.00 44.10
CA ARG A 150 9.97 11.89 45.02
C ARG A 150 11.49 11.84 44.78
N ARG A 151 12.06 10.62 44.69
CA ARG A 151 13.48 10.41 44.38
C ARG A 151 13.87 10.98 43.01
N GLU A 152 12.97 10.89 42.03
CA GLU A 152 13.15 11.48 40.71
C GLU A 152 13.20 13.01 40.74
N GLN A 153 12.24 13.65 41.43
CA GLN A 153 12.24 15.11 41.65
C GLN A 153 13.46 15.61 42.44
N GLU A 154 14.00 14.81 43.37
CA GLU A 154 15.23 15.12 44.08
C GLU A 154 16.45 15.06 43.14
N ARG A 155 16.56 14.03 42.30
CA ARG A 155 17.60 13.90 41.26
C ARG A 155 17.52 15.02 40.21
N GLU A 156 16.33 15.46 39.82
CA GLU A 156 16.15 16.58 38.88
C GLU A 156 16.64 17.90 39.50
N ARG A 157 16.28 18.17 40.77
CA ARG A 157 16.77 19.34 41.52
C ARG A 157 18.28 19.35 41.70
N GLU A 158 18.90 18.19 41.86
CA GLU A 158 20.36 18.06 41.97
C GLU A 158 21.05 18.33 40.62
N ARG A 159 20.52 17.80 39.51
CA ARG A 159 20.98 18.11 38.14
C ARG A 159 20.85 19.60 37.80
N LEU A 160 19.78 20.26 38.24
CA LEU A 160 19.60 21.72 38.08
C LEU A 160 20.67 22.50 38.85
N ARG A 161 20.93 22.14 40.12
CA ARG A 161 21.99 22.75 40.94
C ARG A 161 23.40 22.55 40.37
N GLN A 162 23.66 21.42 39.70
CA GLN A 162 24.91 21.24 38.95
C GLN A 162 24.97 22.19 37.74
N ARG A 163 23.91 22.27 36.92
CA ARG A 163 23.85 23.17 35.76
C ARG A 163 23.99 24.66 36.11
N GLU A 164 23.51 25.10 37.26
CA GLU A 164 23.71 26.48 37.73
C GLU A 164 25.18 26.75 38.11
N ARG A 165 25.87 25.78 38.72
CA ARG A 165 27.32 25.90 39.02
C ARG A 165 28.19 25.91 37.77
N SER A 166 27.77 25.24 36.69
CA SER A 166 28.48 25.23 35.40
C SER A 166 28.34 26.52 34.57
N ARG A 167 27.61 27.53 35.04
CA ARG A 167 27.15 28.66 34.19
C ARG A 167 27.79 30.01 34.47
N GLY A 168 28.81 30.07 35.31
CA GLY A 168 29.50 31.32 35.65
C GLY A 168 31.00 31.23 35.43
N TYR A 169 31.47 31.41 34.19
CA TYR A 169 32.70 32.14 33.82
C TYR A 169 32.86 32.13 32.29
N GLU A 170 32.73 33.30 31.65
CA GLU A 170 33.70 33.85 30.68
C GLU A 170 33.32 35.29 30.32
N VAL A 171 34.32 36.10 29.97
CA VAL A 171 34.20 37.50 29.57
C VAL A 171 34.79 37.64 28.18
N VAL A 172 34.14 38.41 27.31
CA VAL A 172 34.57 38.64 25.93
C VAL A 172 35.19 40.02 25.81
N ASP A 173 36.46 40.07 25.39
CA ASP A 173 37.11 41.26 24.84
C ASP A 173 37.36 41.07 23.33
N VAL A 174 37.48 42.18 22.60
CA VAL A 174 37.47 42.20 21.12
C VAL A 174 38.52 43.20 20.61
N GLU A 175 39.36 42.81 19.65
CA GLU A 175 39.66 43.55 18.38
C GLU A 175 40.71 42.82 17.49
N PRO A 176 40.88 43.19 16.19
CA PRO A 176 41.47 42.32 15.16
C PRO A 176 42.89 42.72 14.68
N SER A 177 43.49 41.91 13.78
CA SER A 177 44.70 42.28 13.02
C SER A 177 44.83 41.54 11.66
N THR A 178 45.71 42.03 10.79
CA THR A 178 45.87 41.69 9.36
C THR A 178 47.21 41.02 9.03
N GLY A 179 47.34 40.31 7.89
CA GLY A 179 48.66 39.87 7.36
C GLY A 179 48.61 39.14 6.00
N GLU A 180 49.67 39.28 5.20
CA GLU A 180 49.83 38.72 3.83
C GLU A 180 51.04 37.75 3.70
N GLY A 181 51.11 37.01 2.57
CA GLY A 181 52.35 36.40 2.03
C GLY A 181 52.61 34.93 2.43
N ASP A 182 53.33 34.11 1.64
CA ASP A 182 54.11 34.34 0.41
C ASP A 182 54.12 33.07 -0.50
N ARG A 183 54.79 33.14 -1.67
CA ARG A 183 54.81 32.17 -2.77
C ARG A 183 56.05 31.27 -2.76
N ARG A 184 56.00 30.06 -3.37
CA ARG A 184 57.16 29.50 -4.11
C ARG A 184 56.83 28.43 -5.17
N ARG A 185 57.81 28.16 -6.04
CA ARG A 185 57.69 27.57 -7.39
C ARG A 185 57.82 26.03 -7.48
N SER A 186 56.89 25.43 -8.22
CA SER A 186 57.04 24.42 -9.30
C SER A 186 58.40 23.76 -9.61
N LEU A 187 58.38 22.49 -10.07
CA LEU A 187 58.87 21.97 -11.38
C LEU A 187 58.41 20.48 -11.59
N PRO A 188 58.52 19.84 -12.79
CA PRO A 188 57.57 18.76 -13.21
C PRO A 188 58.20 17.47 -13.83
N ARG A 189 57.34 16.66 -14.47
CA ARG A 189 57.52 15.37 -15.22
C ARG A 189 57.26 14.11 -14.37
N GLY A 190 56.78 12.99 -14.92
CA GLY A 190 56.44 12.66 -16.32
C GLY A 190 55.26 11.67 -16.44
N GLY A 191 54.81 11.39 -17.67
CA GLY A 191 53.57 10.64 -17.94
C GLY A 191 53.69 9.11 -17.93
N GLY A 192 52.54 8.43 -17.85
CA GLY A 192 52.41 6.98 -17.93
C GLY A 192 50.95 6.56 -18.08
N GLU A 193 50.51 6.31 -19.31
CA GLU A 193 49.11 6.05 -19.66
C GLU A 193 48.73 4.58 -19.41
N LYS A 194 47.68 4.34 -18.60
CA LYS A 194 47.03 3.02 -18.45
C LYS A 194 45.51 3.12 -18.33
N VAL A 195 44.85 2.21 -19.04
CA VAL A 195 43.39 2.10 -19.27
C VAL A 195 42.56 2.19 -17.98
N LYS A 196 41.60 3.12 -17.92
CA LYS A 196 40.57 3.16 -16.88
C LYS A 196 39.54 2.04 -17.08
N ARG A 197 39.55 1.03 -16.20
CA ARG A 197 38.42 0.10 -16.05
C ARG A 197 37.35 0.79 -15.17
N ARG A 198 36.19 1.14 -15.74
CA ARG A 198 35.08 1.75 -14.99
C ARG A 198 34.59 0.80 -13.89
N THR A 199 34.70 1.22 -12.63
CA THR A 199 33.89 0.70 -11.52
C THR A 199 32.51 1.35 -11.59
N GLY A 200 31.44 0.56 -11.57
CA GLY A 200 30.08 1.10 -11.52
C GLY A 200 29.79 1.81 -10.19
N GLY A 201 28.99 2.87 -10.23
CA GLY A 201 28.42 3.45 -9.01
C GLY A 201 27.35 2.51 -8.44
N ARG A 202 27.22 2.47 -7.11
CA ARG A 202 26.09 1.79 -6.47
C ARG A 202 24.83 2.63 -6.68
N VAL A 203 23.78 2.00 -7.22
CA VAL A 203 22.41 2.54 -7.21
C VAL A 203 21.71 2.00 -5.96
N VAL A 204 20.97 2.85 -5.26
CA VAL A 204 20.26 2.55 -4.01
C VAL A 204 18.87 3.17 -4.10
N SER A 205 17.82 2.46 -3.64
CA SER A 205 16.44 2.93 -3.68
C SER A 205 16.07 3.86 -2.51
N GLY A 206 15.21 4.84 -2.79
CA GLY A 206 13.95 5.03 -2.05
C GLY A 206 13.92 5.69 -0.67
N ALA A 207 15.04 5.90 0.05
CA ALA A 207 14.99 6.75 1.27
C ALA A 207 16.34 7.38 1.65
N VAL A 208 17.43 6.59 1.64
CA VAL A 208 18.78 7.06 2.00
C VAL A 208 19.25 8.25 1.13
N LEU A 209 18.66 8.41 -0.06
CA LEU A 209 18.91 9.51 -0.99
C LEU A 209 17.77 10.55 -1.06
N GLU A 210 16.62 10.25 -0.48
CA GLU A 210 15.47 11.17 -0.39
C GLU A 210 15.61 12.12 0.81
N GLU A 211 16.21 11.61 1.89
CA GLU A 211 16.57 12.31 3.14
C GLU A 211 18.04 12.82 3.10
N GLY A 212 18.61 13.06 1.92
CA GLY A 212 19.93 13.68 1.74
C GLY A 212 21.17 12.88 2.22
N SER A 213 20.99 11.78 2.94
CA SER A 213 22.03 10.96 3.59
C SER A 213 23.01 10.21 2.67
N GLY A 214 23.05 10.56 1.38
CA GLY A 214 24.10 10.15 0.43
C GLY A 214 25.43 10.84 0.72
N GLY A 215 26.16 10.35 1.73
CA GLY A 215 27.30 11.03 2.36
C GLY A 215 28.34 11.67 1.42
N GLY A 216 28.67 12.94 1.69
CA GLY A 216 29.59 13.75 0.89
C GLY A 216 31.04 13.23 0.87
N GLY A 217 31.52 12.86 -0.32
CA GLY A 217 32.86 12.30 -0.55
C GLY A 217 34.02 13.31 -0.45
N GLY A 218 34.37 13.74 0.76
CA GLY A 218 35.50 14.64 1.04
C GLY A 218 36.88 13.95 1.00
N SER A 219 37.68 14.29 0.00
CA SER A 219 39.06 13.84 -0.27
C SER A 219 40.00 13.54 0.94
N GLY A 220 40.38 12.26 1.07
CA GLY A 220 41.79 11.84 1.03
C GLY A 220 42.71 12.05 2.26
N GLY A 221 43.05 10.95 2.93
CA GLY A 221 44.18 10.83 3.86
C GLY A 221 44.36 9.37 4.28
N GLY A 222 45.58 8.85 4.41
CA GLY A 222 45.74 7.41 4.69
C GLY A 222 47.10 6.94 5.19
N GLY A 223 47.12 5.69 5.66
CA GLY A 223 48.34 4.90 5.93
C GLY A 223 48.43 4.31 7.33
N LYS A 224 48.74 2.99 7.40
CA LYS A 224 49.00 2.16 8.61
C LYS A 224 47.75 1.90 9.47
N GLY A 225 47.38 0.66 9.85
CA GLY A 225 47.85 -0.66 9.45
C GLY A 225 48.64 -1.43 10.51
N TRP A 226 47.97 -2.30 11.28
CA TRP A 226 48.52 -3.55 11.79
C TRP A 226 47.40 -4.58 12.12
N THR A 227 47.73 -5.68 12.80
CA THR A 227 46.94 -6.93 12.82
C THR A 227 46.43 -7.36 14.20
N GLY A 228 45.22 -7.93 14.25
CA GLY A 228 45.04 -9.24 14.88
C GLY A 228 43.99 -9.43 15.98
N LEU A 229 43.59 -10.71 16.10
CA LEU A 229 42.99 -11.42 17.24
C LEU A 229 41.51 -11.25 17.62
N ARG A 230 41.02 -12.33 18.24
CA ARG A 230 39.64 -12.57 18.69
C ARG A 230 39.38 -11.95 20.06
N GLY A 231 38.14 -11.54 20.33
CA GLY A 231 37.64 -11.33 21.69
C GLY A 231 36.23 -10.75 21.67
N GLY A 232 35.26 -11.41 22.30
CA GLY A 232 33.89 -10.91 22.42
C GLY A 232 33.62 -10.28 23.78
N GLY A 233 32.75 -9.27 23.84
CA GLY A 233 32.32 -8.62 25.06
C GLY A 233 31.11 -7.72 24.82
N ARG A 234 30.16 -7.68 25.77
CA ARG A 234 29.01 -6.76 25.77
C ARG A 234 29.41 -5.44 26.43
N GLY A 235 28.82 -4.32 26.03
CA GLY A 235 28.82 -3.10 26.85
C GLY A 235 28.55 -1.78 26.12
N SER A 236 27.27 -1.38 26.10
CA SER A 236 26.75 -0.03 26.44
C SER A 236 27.41 1.26 25.92
N ASP A 237 26.53 2.21 25.53
CA ASP A 237 26.70 3.67 25.63
C ASP A 237 27.70 4.35 24.64
N ASP A 238 27.50 5.58 24.17
CA ASP A 238 26.30 6.44 24.08
C ASP A 238 26.55 7.52 22.99
N SER A 239 25.57 7.93 22.19
CA SER A 239 25.63 9.20 21.40
C SER A 239 24.34 9.51 20.60
N VAL A 240 23.22 9.68 21.29
CA VAL A 240 22.00 10.28 20.68
C VAL A 240 22.11 11.82 20.69
N PRO A 241 22.08 12.53 19.54
CA PRO A 241 22.05 13.99 19.49
C PRO A 241 20.70 14.55 19.96
N ARG A 242 20.56 14.75 21.26
CA ARG A 242 19.30 15.17 21.90
C ARG A 242 19.06 16.67 21.72
N ASN A 243 18.32 17.09 20.68
CA ASN A 243 17.97 18.52 20.52
C ASN A 243 16.61 18.86 19.88
N THR A 244 15.57 18.04 20.09
CA THR A 244 14.19 18.30 19.61
C THR A 244 13.12 18.45 20.72
N GLU A 245 13.52 18.85 21.94
CA GLU A 245 12.58 19.29 23.01
C GLU A 245 12.75 20.80 23.33
N GLY A 246 12.44 21.67 22.36
CA GLY A 246 12.78 23.11 22.44
C GLY A 246 11.66 24.14 22.29
N LEU A 247 10.57 23.87 21.54
CA LEU A 247 9.76 24.97 20.97
C LEU A 247 8.24 24.97 21.19
N TYR A 248 7.67 24.08 22.00
CA TYR A 248 6.23 24.11 22.35
C TYR A 248 5.95 24.21 23.86
N LYS A 249 6.55 25.21 24.53
CA LYS A 249 6.16 25.64 25.90
C LYS A 249 5.85 27.14 25.95
N GLY A 250 4.67 27.52 25.47
CA GLY A 250 4.18 28.89 25.50
C GLY A 250 4.12 29.48 26.91
N GLY A 251 4.91 30.52 27.17
CA GLY A 251 5.02 31.14 28.50
C GLY A 251 3.70 31.75 29.00
N LYS A 252 3.26 31.32 30.20
CA LYS A 252 2.03 31.84 30.84
C LYS A 252 2.15 33.34 31.14
N ARG A 253 1.40 34.17 30.42
CA ARG A 253 1.33 35.63 30.67
C ARG A 253 0.67 35.94 32.02
N PRO A 254 1.09 36.98 32.77
CA PRO A 254 0.54 37.27 34.11
C PRO A 254 -0.97 37.55 34.13
N TRP A 255 -1.69 36.91 35.06
CA TRP A 255 -3.17 36.83 35.05
C TRP A 255 -3.90 38.18 35.10
N TYR A 256 -3.30 39.21 35.71
CA TYR A 256 -3.98 40.49 35.96
C TYR A 256 -4.33 41.26 34.67
N LYS A 257 -3.64 41.00 33.54
CA LYS A 257 -3.91 41.69 32.27
C LYS A 257 -5.10 41.12 31.48
N GLN A 258 -5.65 39.95 31.85
CA GLN A 258 -6.77 39.34 31.12
C GLN A 258 -8.13 40.03 31.39
N LYS A 259 -8.34 40.57 32.60
CA LYS A 259 -9.67 41.07 33.01
C LYS A 259 -10.21 42.24 32.15
N LYS A 260 -9.35 43.13 31.63
CA LYS A 260 -9.81 44.25 30.78
C LYS A 260 -10.44 43.79 29.45
N LYS A 261 -9.94 42.70 28.83
CA LYS A 261 -10.54 42.19 27.59
C LYS A 261 -11.89 41.50 27.83
N LEU A 262 -12.07 40.83 28.97
CA LEU A 262 -13.32 40.18 29.34
C LEU A 262 -14.47 41.19 29.49
N TRP A 263 -14.23 42.33 30.16
CA TRP A 263 -15.24 43.38 30.30
C TRP A 263 -15.65 44.03 28.97
N ILE A 264 -14.72 44.19 28.03
CA ILE A 264 -15.03 44.68 26.67
C ILE A 264 -15.90 43.66 25.93
N LEU A 265 -15.55 42.36 26.02
CA LEU A 265 -16.33 41.29 25.37
C LEU A 265 -17.77 41.23 25.91
N VAL A 266 -17.94 41.30 27.24
CA VAL A 266 -19.24 41.34 27.90
C VAL A 266 -20.05 42.56 27.42
N GLY A 267 -19.44 43.74 27.34
CA GLY A 267 -20.11 44.94 26.82
C GLY A 267 -20.64 44.78 25.39
N VAL A 268 -19.82 44.23 24.48
CA VAL A 268 -20.22 43.97 23.09
C VAL A 268 -21.34 42.94 23.02
N CYS A 269 -21.26 41.85 23.77
CA CYS A 269 -22.31 40.83 23.82
C CYS A 269 -23.65 41.39 24.35
N THR A 270 -23.63 42.26 25.37
CA THR A 270 -24.84 42.90 25.90
C THR A 270 -25.50 43.82 24.87
N VAL A 271 -24.72 44.61 24.12
CA VAL A 271 -25.25 45.48 23.05
C VAL A 271 -25.88 44.66 21.93
N LEU A 272 -25.24 43.56 21.50
CA LEU A 272 -25.80 42.64 20.50
C LEU A 272 -27.10 41.99 20.97
N LEU A 273 -27.19 41.58 22.25
CA LEU A 273 -28.40 41.01 22.83
C LEU A 273 -29.57 42.02 22.85
N ILE A 274 -29.29 43.30 23.18
CA ILE A 274 -30.29 44.37 23.12
C ILE A 274 -30.78 44.59 21.68
N ILE A 275 -29.89 44.60 20.69
CA ILE A 275 -30.25 44.72 19.27
C ILE A 275 -31.15 43.55 18.83
N ILE A 276 -30.81 42.31 19.21
CA ILE A 276 -31.61 41.12 18.88
C ILE A 276 -33.02 41.20 19.51
N ILE A 277 -33.13 41.65 20.76
CA ILE A 277 -34.41 41.83 21.45
C ILE A 277 -35.27 42.91 20.75
N ILE A 278 -34.66 44.02 20.31
CA ILE A 278 -35.36 45.09 19.57
C ILE A 278 -35.86 44.57 18.21
N VAL A 279 -35.05 43.82 17.47
CA VAL A 279 -35.46 43.24 16.17
C VAL A 279 -36.59 42.22 16.36
N ALA A 280 -36.49 41.35 17.38
CA ALA A 280 -37.54 40.37 17.70
C ALA A 280 -38.87 41.01 18.14
N ALA A 281 -38.84 42.21 18.73
CA ALA A 281 -40.05 42.94 19.13
C ALA A 281 -40.78 43.65 17.98
N VAL A 282 -40.13 43.85 16.82
CA VAL A 282 -40.66 44.64 15.70
C VAL A 282 -41.34 43.78 14.61
N VAL A 283 -41.06 42.46 14.55
CA VAL A 283 -41.56 41.58 13.47
C VAL A 283 -42.54 40.52 13.99
N VAL A 284 -43.75 40.95 14.38
CA VAL A 284 -44.89 40.03 14.64
C VAL A 284 -46.22 40.60 14.13
N PRO A 285 -46.77 40.04 13.04
CA PRO A 285 -48.21 39.92 12.82
C PRO A 285 -48.72 38.55 13.29
N LYS A 286 -49.91 38.50 13.91
CA LYS A 286 -50.62 37.27 14.29
C LYS A 286 -51.78 37.01 13.31
N SER A 287 -51.98 35.76 12.87
CA SER A 287 -53.34 35.19 12.67
C SER A 287 -53.35 33.74 12.17
N GLY A 288 -54.17 32.90 12.82
CA GLY A 288 -55.05 31.91 12.15
C GLY A 288 -54.46 30.58 11.65
N PRO A 289 -55.09 29.42 11.98
CA PRO A 289 -54.78 28.13 11.36
C PRO A 289 -55.70 27.83 10.14
N GLY A 290 -55.23 26.97 9.23
CA GLY A 290 -55.99 26.42 8.11
C GLY A 290 -55.28 25.22 7.47
N GLU A 291 -56.05 24.35 6.81
CA GLU A 291 -55.58 23.15 6.09
C GLU A 291 -54.74 23.55 4.84
N GLU A 292 -53.92 22.71 4.19
CA GLU A 292 -53.94 21.24 4.03
C GLU A 292 -52.52 20.65 4.07
N LYS A 293 -52.39 19.34 4.34
CA LYS A 293 -51.15 18.59 4.03
C LYS A 293 -51.15 18.18 2.56
N ARG A 294 -50.18 18.66 1.77
CA ARG A 294 -49.72 17.93 0.59
C ARG A 294 -48.57 17.01 1.00
N GLU A 295 -48.66 15.75 0.60
CA GLU A 295 -47.55 14.82 0.67
C GLU A 295 -46.65 15.06 -0.55
N GLU A 296 -45.44 15.59 -0.35
CA GLU A 296 -44.37 15.43 -1.33
C GLU A 296 -43.75 14.04 -1.12
N SER A 297 -43.95 13.16 -2.10
CA SER A 297 -43.33 11.84 -2.15
C SER A 297 -41.84 11.98 -2.46
N GLY A 298 -41.02 12.15 -1.42
CA GLY A 298 -39.57 12.02 -1.52
C GLY A 298 -39.18 10.59 -1.88
N ASP A 299 -38.54 10.42 -3.05
CA ASP A 299 -38.00 9.14 -3.51
C ASP A 299 -36.68 8.86 -2.78
N ASP A 300 -36.76 8.28 -1.59
CA ASP A 300 -35.59 7.89 -0.79
C ASP A 300 -34.83 6.74 -1.48
N GLY A 301 -33.78 7.10 -2.23
CA GLY A 301 -33.02 6.24 -3.14
C GLY A 301 -32.24 5.06 -2.53
N LYS A 302 -32.66 4.46 -1.42
CA LYS A 302 -32.10 3.23 -0.85
C LYS A 302 -32.80 1.98 -1.41
N SER A 303 -32.76 1.81 -2.74
CA SER A 303 -33.46 0.73 -3.46
C SER A 303 -33.21 -0.68 -2.92
N GLY A 304 -32.01 -0.96 -2.38
CA GLY A 304 -31.65 -2.25 -1.79
C GLY A 304 -32.39 -2.61 -0.49
N LEU A 305 -32.98 -1.64 0.23
CA LEU A 305 -33.74 -1.89 1.47
C LEU A 305 -35.20 -2.30 1.22
N ALA A 306 -35.66 -2.30 -0.03
CA ALA A 306 -37.05 -2.65 -0.38
C ALA A 306 -37.42 -4.06 0.11
N GLY A 307 -38.39 -4.14 1.03
CA GLY A 307 -38.85 -5.40 1.62
C GLY A 307 -38.14 -5.83 2.91
N ILE A 308 -37.10 -5.11 3.36
CA ILE A 308 -36.42 -5.38 4.63
C ILE A 308 -37.08 -4.53 5.73
N SER A 309 -37.52 -5.16 6.82
CA SER A 309 -38.06 -4.44 7.97
C SER A 309 -36.94 -3.89 8.87
N PRO A 310 -36.98 -2.63 9.32
CA PRO A 310 -36.09 -2.13 10.39
C PRO A 310 -36.10 -3.00 11.66
N THR A 311 -37.17 -3.77 11.89
CA THR A 311 -37.26 -4.69 13.04
C THR A 311 -36.48 -6.00 12.87
N SER A 312 -35.85 -6.26 11.71
CA SER A 312 -34.95 -7.42 11.55
C SER A 312 -33.55 -7.15 12.13
N VAL A 313 -33.19 -5.87 12.31
CA VAL A 313 -31.97 -5.47 13.02
C VAL A 313 -32.27 -5.45 14.54
N PRO A 314 -31.52 -6.18 15.38
CA PRO A 314 -31.71 -6.14 16.82
C PRO A 314 -31.47 -4.75 17.40
N LYS A 315 -32.33 -4.32 18.34
CA LYS A 315 -32.16 -3.05 19.06
C LYS A 315 -30.81 -3.04 19.79
N GLY A 316 -29.96 -2.08 19.46
CA GLY A 316 -28.60 -1.99 20.00
C GLY A 316 -27.53 -2.73 19.20
N ALA A 317 -27.84 -3.21 17.99
CA ALA A 317 -26.81 -3.53 17.01
C ALA A 317 -25.92 -2.29 16.73
N PRO A 318 -24.62 -2.44 16.49
CA PRO A 318 -23.75 -1.32 16.07
C PRO A 318 -24.15 -0.75 14.70
N SER A 319 -23.86 0.53 14.45
CA SER A 319 -24.17 1.19 13.15
C SER A 319 -23.53 0.47 11.96
N TRP A 320 -22.32 -0.07 12.11
CA TRP A 320 -21.64 -0.87 11.08
C TRP A 320 -22.29 -2.25 10.82
N LEU A 321 -23.37 -2.62 11.52
CA LEU A 321 -24.25 -3.77 11.24
C LEU A 321 -25.72 -3.37 11.01
N ASP A 322 -26.03 -2.08 10.85
CA ASP A 322 -27.38 -1.58 10.58
C ASP A 322 -27.46 -0.91 9.19
N PRO A 323 -28.01 -1.59 8.17
CA PRO A 323 -28.04 -1.08 6.80
C PRO A 323 -29.02 0.08 6.61
N PHE A 324 -29.89 0.37 7.59
CA PHE A 324 -30.78 1.53 7.51
C PHE A 324 -30.02 2.85 7.74
N VAL A 325 -28.91 2.83 8.51
CA VAL A 325 -28.05 4.01 8.71
C VAL A 325 -26.89 4.12 7.72
N TRP A 326 -26.56 3.08 6.95
CA TRP A 326 -25.51 3.15 5.93
C TRP A 326 -25.86 4.15 4.81
N GLN A 327 -24.83 4.85 4.33
CA GLN A 327 -24.89 5.82 3.22
C GLN A 327 -25.23 5.17 1.87
N ASP A 328 -24.84 3.90 1.70
CA ASP A 328 -25.01 3.12 0.48
C ASP A 328 -25.23 1.64 0.84
N THR A 329 -26.13 0.98 0.11
CA THR A 329 -26.55 -0.41 0.29
C THR A 329 -26.40 -1.26 -0.98
N ALA A 330 -25.82 -0.72 -2.07
CA ALA A 330 -25.65 -1.43 -3.33
C ALA A 330 -24.66 -2.62 -3.23
N ASP A 331 -24.97 -3.70 -3.96
CA ASP A 331 -24.27 -5.01 -3.98
C ASP A 331 -24.11 -5.76 -2.63
N PHE A 332 -24.54 -5.18 -1.52
CA PHE A 332 -24.41 -5.76 -0.19
C PHE A 332 -25.53 -6.75 0.15
N ASN A 333 -25.17 -7.86 0.81
CA ASN A 333 -26.14 -8.69 1.52
C ASN A 333 -26.58 -8.00 2.83
N LEU A 334 -27.75 -7.36 2.77
CA LEU A 334 -28.32 -6.58 3.88
C LEU A 334 -28.99 -7.43 4.98
N THR A 335 -28.93 -8.76 4.87
CA THR A 335 -29.46 -9.67 5.91
C THR A 335 -28.65 -9.51 7.20
N TYR A 336 -29.30 -9.10 8.28
CA TYR A 336 -28.61 -8.96 9.57
C TYR A 336 -28.05 -10.30 10.05
N THR A 337 -26.77 -10.30 10.42
CA THR A 337 -26.12 -11.40 11.12
C THR A 337 -25.07 -10.89 12.10
N ALA A 338 -24.97 -11.57 13.25
CA ALA A 338 -23.92 -11.35 14.25
C ALA A 338 -22.72 -12.31 14.07
N GLU A 339 -22.72 -13.13 13.00
CA GLU A 339 -21.63 -14.08 12.73
C GLU A 339 -20.34 -13.35 12.30
N THR A 340 -19.22 -13.88 12.77
CA THR A 340 -17.87 -13.38 12.48
C THR A 340 -16.93 -14.53 12.11
N VAL A 341 -15.86 -14.19 11.37
CA VAL A 341 -14.71 -15.09 11.16
C VAL A 341 -13.46 -14.30 11.54
N GLY A 342 -12.66 -14.81 12.48
CA GLY A 342 -11.52 -14.06 13.03
C GLY A 342 -11.93 -12.72 13.66
N ASP A 343 -13.02 -12.68 14.42
CA ASP A 343 -13.66 -11.46 14.98
C ASP A 343 -14.17 -10.43 13.94
N LEU A 344 -14.04 -10.69 12.64
CA LEU A 344 -14.50 -9.78 11.58
C LEU A 344 -15.90 -10.17 11.07
N PRO A 345 -16.83 -9.21 10.94
CA PRO A 345 -18.22 -9.50 10.56
C PRO A 345 -18.34 -9.94 9.10
N ILE A 346 -19.28 -10.87 8.84
CA ILE A 346 -19.64 -11.30 7.48
C ILE A 346 -20.85 -10.53 6.91
N MET A 347 -21.44 -9.60 7.64
CA MET A 347 -22.59 -8.82 7.17
C MET A 347 -22.20 -7.93 5.97
N GLY A 348 -23.10 -7.81 4.99
CA GLY A 348 -22.81 -7.24 3.68
C GLY A 348 -22.25 -8.24 2.66
N LEU A 349 -21.75 -9.40 3.08
CA LEU A 349 -21.11 -10.38 2.18
C LEU A 349 -22.14 -11.31 1.51
N ASN A 350 -22.08 -11.40 0.19
CA ASN A 350 -22.83 -12.40 -0.59
C ASN A 350 -22.19 -13.78 -0.39
N LEU A 351 -22.89 -14.73 0.24
CA LEU A 351 -22.29 -16.01 0.65
C LEU A 351 -22.05 -16.99 -0.51
N GLU A 352 -22.74 -16.81 -1.64
CA GLU A 352 -22.47 -17.48 -2.91
C GLU A 352 -21.52 -16.62 -3.77
N TRP A 353 -20.72 -17.26 -4.63
CA TRP A 353 -19.75 -16.58 -5.50
C TRP A 353 -19.46 -17.41 -6.77
N ASP A 354 -19.03 -16.74 -7.84
CA ASP A 354 -18.55 -17.37 -9.08
C ASP A 354 -17.17 -16.84 -9.47
N ASP A 355 -16.19 -17.74 -9.60
CA ASP A 355 -14.81 -17.43 -10.00
C ASP A 355 -14.56 -17.70 -11.52
N SER A 356 -15.60 -17.94 -12.32
CA SER A 356 -15.47 -18.24 -13.77
C SER A 356 -14.97 -17.06 -14.63
N ALA A 357 -15.05 -15.84 -14.11
CA ALA A 357 -14.66 -14.62 -14.81
C ALA A 357 -13.14 -14.52 -15.05
N LYS A 358 -12.76 -13.87 -16.16
CA LYS A 358 -11.38 -13.50 -16.50
C LYS A 358 -11.31 -12.02 -16.85
N ALA A 359 -10.21 -11.35 -16.50
CA ALA A 359 -10.03 -9.93 -16.83
C ALA A 359 -9.89 -9.68 -18.34
N ASN A 360 -9.07 -10.47 -19.04
CA ASN A 360 -8.82 -10.32 -20.47
C ASN A 360 -8.39 -11.66 -21.11
N ASP A 361 -8.15 -11.69 -22.43
CA ASP A 361 -7.81 -12.91 -23.17
C ASP A 361 -6.36 -13.43 -22.94
N HIS A 362 -5.47 -12.64 -22.35
CA HIS A 362 -4.08 -13.02 -22.08
C HIS A 362 -3.88 -13.73 -20.73
N VAL A 363 -4.91 -13.73 -19.88
CA VAL A 363 -4.84 -14.19 -18.49
C VAL A 363 -5.88 -15.28 -18.16
N PRO A 364 -5.58 -16.18 -17.21
CA PRO A 364 -6.53 -17.19 -16.75
C PRO A 364 -7.71 -16.57 -15.98
N ALA A 365 -8.90 -17.18 -16.11
CA ALA A 365 -10.03 -16.94 -15.21
C ALA A 365 -9.65 -17.18 -13.74
N LEU A 366 -10.40 -16.61 -12.80
CA LEU A 366 -10.08 -16.68 -11.36
C LEU A 366 -10.00 -18.14 -10.86
N ASP A 367 -10.92 -18.99 -11.31
CA ASP A 367 -10.96 -20.43 -10.97
C ASP A 367 -9.82 -21.27 -11.58
N LYS A 368 -8.95 -20.69 -12.42
CA LYS A 368 -7.78 -21.36 -12.99
C LYS A 368 -6.49 -20.84 -12.33
N PRO A 369 -5.47 -21.70 -12.11
CA PRO A 369 -4.18 -21.25 -11.55
C PRO A 369 -3.50 -20.18 -12.40
N TRP A 370 -2.98 -19.12 -11.77
CA TRP A 370 -2.22 -18.07 -12.47
C TRP A 370 -0.95 -18.60 -13.14
N GLY A 371 -0.29 -19.56 -12.48
CA GLY A 371 1.00 -20.10 -12.90
C GLY A 371 2.18 -19.33 -12.30
N ASP A 372 3.17 -19.04 -13.13
CA ASP A 372 4.46 -18.48 -12.74
C ASP A 372 4.52 -16.97 -13.06
N TYR A 373 4.60 -16.13 -12.03
CA TYR A 373 4.64 -14.67 -12.21
C TYR A 373 5.88 -14.17 -12.96
N ALA A 374 6.99 -14.91 -12.96
CA ALA A 374 8.17 -14.57 -13.78
C ALA A 374 7.98 -14.90 -15.28
N LYS A 375 6.83 -15.48 -15.66
CA LYS A 375 6.43 -15.78 -17.06
C LYS A 375 5.10 -15.14 -17.46
N ARG A 376 4.25 -14.81 -16.48
CA ARG A 376 3.05 -13.98 -16.61
C ARG A 376 3.07 -12.95 -15.48
N PRO A 377 3.78 -11.82 -15.65
CA PRO A 377 3.79 -10.75 -14.67
C PRO A 377 2.38 -10.21 -14.40
N ALA A 378 2.13 -9.72 -13.19
CA ALA A 378 0.93 -8.97 -12.87
C ALA A 378 0.94 -7.59 -13.57
N ARG A 379 -0.22 -7.15 -14.06
CA ARG A 379 -0.45 -5.81 -14.61
C ARG A 379 -1.61 -5.19 -13.84
N GLY A 380 -1.27 -4.52 -12.75
CA GLY A 380 -2.23 -4.03 -11.78
C GLY A 380 -2.28 -2.51 -11.64
N VAL A 381 -3.21 -2.07 -10.81
CA VAL A 381 -3.34 -0.68 -10.35
C VAL A 381 -3.78 -0.64 -8.90
N ASN A 382 -3.49 0.46 -8.23
CA ASN A 382 -3.89 0.71 -6.85
C ASN A 382 -5.16 1.55 -6.79
N VAL A 383 -6.08 1.19 -5.88
CA VAL A 383 -7.19 2.06 -5.46
C VAL A 383 -6.83 2.82 -4.18
N GLY A 384 -5.70 3.53 -4.23
CA GLY A 384 -5.20 4.40 -3.15
C GLY A 384 -6.10 5.62 -2.89
N GLY A 385 -5.87 6.32 -1.79
CA GLY A 385 -6.74 7.41 -1.30
C GLY A 385 -8.18 7.02 -0.95
N TRP A 386 -8.57 5.74 -1.07
CA TRP A 386 -9.95 5.27 -0.86
C TRP A 386 -10.22 4.80 0.58
N LEU A 387 -9.65 3.66 1.01
CA LEU A 387 -9.86 3.08 2.36
C LEU A 387 -8.69 3.36 3.33
N SER A 388 -7.73 4.16 2.88
CA SER A 388 -6.74 4.90 3.66
C SER A 388 -6.62 6.25 2.94
N LEU A 389 -6.82 7.38 3.63
CA LEU A 389 -6.84 8.68 2.95
C LEU A 389 -5.45 9.26 2.66
N GLU A 390 -5.37 9.98 1.54
CA GLU A 390 -4.15 10.62 1.05
C GLU A 390 -4.46 12.04 0.54
N PRO A 391 -3.83 13.09 1.11
CA PRO A 391 -4.13 14.47 0.77
C PRO A 391 -3.84 14.90 -0.66
N PHE A 392 -3.02 14.15 -1.42
CA PHE A 392 -2.72 14.47 -2.82
C PHE A 392 -3.62 13.74 -3.82
N ILE A 393 -4.25 12.66 -3.40
CA ILE A 393 -5.23 11.92 -4.21
C ILE A 393 -6.62 12.55 -4.02
N THR A 394 -6.92 12.99 -2.80
CA THR A 394 -8.24 13.50 -2.37
C THR A 394 -8.17 14.89 -1.69
N PRO A 395 -7.47 15.89 -2.26
CA PRO A 395 -7.24 17.18 -1.62
C PRO A 395 -8.52 17.94 -1.21
N SER A 396 -9.69 17.66 -1.79
CA SER A 396 -10.97 18.24 -1.34
C SER A 396 -11.33 17.87 0.10
N LEU A 397 -10.85 16.73 0.61
CA LEU A 397 -11.00 16.33 2.01
C LEU A 397 -10.02 17.06 2.95
N PHE A 398 -9.04 17.78 2.40
CA PHE A 398 -7.95 18.44 3.12
C PHE A 398 -7.86 19.95 2.85
N ASP A 399 -8.81 20.53 2.11
CA ASP A 399 -8.88 21.96 1.77
C ASP A 399 -9.28 22.83 2.97
N TYR A 400 -8.34 22.95 3.92
CA TYR A 400 -8.45 23.70 5.15
C TYR A 400 -7.29 24.69 5.30
N ASP A 401 -7.48 25.70 6.15
CA ASP A 401 -6.40 26.60 6.52
C ASP A 401 -5.28 25.83 7.24
N LEU A 402 -4.05 25.92 6.73
CA LEU A 402 -2.87 25.19 7.25
C LEU A 402 -2.66 25.38 8.76
N ARG A 403 -3.10 26.50 9.34
CA ARG A 403 -3.02 26.79 10.79
C ARG A 403 -3.91 25.87 11.64
N MET A 404 -4.78 25.07 11.02
CA MET A 404 -5.64 24.07 11.65
C MET A 404 -4.94 22.72 11.85
N GLY A 405 -3.81 22.46 11.17
CA GLY A 405 -3.02 21.23 11.33
C GLY A 405 -3.65 19.95 10.76
N ILE A 406 -4.60 20.08 9.82
CA ILE A 406 -5.27 18.94 9.17
C ILE A 406 -4.38 18.45 8.02
N VAL A 407 -3.53 17.46 8.30
CA VAL A 407 -2.46 17.00 7.38
C VAL A 407 -2.53 15.51 7.00
N ASP A 408 -3.43 14.75 7.64
CA ASP A 408 -3.61 13.30 7.52
C ASP A 408 -5.00 12.87 8.04
N GLU A 409 -5.37 11.59 7.90
CA GLU A 409 -6.67 11.07 8.34
C GLU A 409 -6.87 11.20 9.86
N TYR A 410 -5.80 11.03 10.65
CA TYR A 410 -5.83 11.19 12.11
C TYR A 410 -6.30 12.60 12.52
N ASN A 411 -5.66 13.64 11.97
CA ASN A 411 -5.99 15.03 12.26
C ASN A 411 -7.33 15.46 11.63
N LEU A 412 -7.67 14.92 10.44
CA LEU A 412 -8.98 15.15 9.81
C LEU A 412 -10.12 14.63 10.69
N CYS A 413 -10.06 13.39 11.19
CA CYS A 413 -11.12 12.87 12.05
C CYS A 413 -11.09 13.42 13.48
N MET A 414 -9.93 13.84 14.01
CA MET A 414 -9.87 14.67 15.23
C MET A 414 -10.65 15.99 15.07
N TYR A 415 -10.51 16.66 13.93
CA TYR A 415 -11.22 17.91 13.63
C TYR A 415 -12.72 17.69 13.35
N LEU A 416 -13.06 16.70 12.52
CA LEU A 416 -14.45 16.38 12.16
C LEU A 416 -15.25 15.82 13.34
N ALA A 417 -14.59 15.15 14.29
CA ALA A 417 -15.19 14.43 15.40
C ALA A 417 -16.38 13.57 14.93
N LYS A 418 -17.60 13.84 15.43
CA LYS A 418 -18.82 13.10 15.03
C LYS A 418 -19.16 13.17 13.54
N ARG A 419 -18.59 14.12 12.76
CA ARG A 419 -18.78 14.17 11.31
C ARG A 419 -17.90 13.19 10.54
N CYS A 420 -16.85 12.63 11.17
CA CYS A 420 -15.91 11.68 10.55
C CYS A 420 -16.66 10.51 9.89
N GLU A 421 -17.64 9.92 10.59
CA GLU A 421 -18.54 8.87 10.06
C GLU A 421 -19.23 9.31 8.76
N SER A 422 -19.98 10.43 8.79
CA SER A 422 -20.71 10.93 7.62
C SER A 422 -19.85 11.40 6.44
N VAL A 423 -18.62 11.86 6.68
CA VAL A 423 -17.72 12.36 5.63
C VAL A 423 -16.97 11.20 4.98
N LEU A 424 -16.34 10.35 5.79
CA LEU A 424 -15.57 9.21 5.27
C LEU A 424 -16.48 8.15 4.66
N GLU A 425 -17.66 7.90 5.21
CA GLU A 425 -18.56 6.92 4.60
C GLU A 425 -19.11 7.40 3.25
N LYS A 426 -19.38 8.70 3.09
CA LYS A 426 -19.70 9.28 1.78
C LYS A 426 -18.54 9.09 0.80
N HIS A 427 -17.31 9.38 1.23
CA HIS A 427 -16.12 9.14 0.42
C HIS A 427 -16.00 7.69 -0.03
N TYR A 428 -16.09 6.73 0.90
CA TYR A 428 -15.99 5.30 0.61
C TYR A 428 -17.10 4.82 -0.34
N ALA A 429 -18.29 5.41 -0.28
CA ALA A 429 -19.41 5.08 -1.16
C ALA A 429 -19.30 5.67 -2.58
N THR A 430 -18.59 6.80 -2.78
CA THR A 430 -18.64 7.55 -4.06
C THR A 430 -17.30 7.68 -4.81
N PHE A 431 -16.15 7.55 -4.14
CA PHE A 431 -14.84 7.75 -4.80
C PHE A 431 -14.41 6.56 -5.66
N VAL A 432 -14.70 5.34 -5.20
CA VAL A 432 -14.49 4.09 -5.95
C VAL A 432 -15.81 3.34 -6.00
N THR A 433 -16.20 2.92 -7.20
CA THR A 433 -17.51 2.31 -7.50
C THR A 433 -17.33 1.04 -8.33
N GLU A 434 -18.42 0.33 -8.67
CA GLU A 434 -18.33 -0.81 -9.59
C GLU A 434 -17.68 -0.42 -10.92
N ASP A 435 -18.04 0.75 -11.45
CA ASP A 435 -17.52 1.25 -12.72
C ASP A 435 -16.00 1.44 -12.71
N THR A 436 -15.39 1.73 -11.54
CA THR A 436 -13.94 1.70 -11.37
C THR A 436 -13.34 0.34 -11.78
N PHE A 437 -13.93 -0.77 -11.33
CA PHE A 437 -13.42 -2.11 -11.64
C PHE A 437 -13.73 -2.54 -13.08
N ARG A 438 -14.85 -2.08 -13.63
CA ARG A 438 -15.20 -2.23 -15.05
C ARG A 438 -14.17 -1.52 -15.94
N GLU A 439 -13.86 -0.26 -15.64
CA GLU A 439 -12.87 0.55 -16.37
C GLU A 439 -11.44 -0.02 -16.23
N ILE A 440 -11.04 -0.48 -15.03
CA ILE A 440 -9.76 -1.17 -14.80
C ILE A 440 -9.62 -2.39 -15.71
N ARG A 441 -10.65 -3.25 -15.78
CA ARG A 441 -10.65 -4.40 -16.68
C ARG A 441 -10.59 -3.96 -18.15
N ASP A 442 -11.36 -2.94 -18.52
CA ASP A 442 -11.41 -2.43 -19.89
C ASP A 442 -10.12 -1.70 -20.30
N ALA A 443 -9.28 -1.26 -19.35
CA ALA A 443 -7.90 -0.84 -19.57
C ALA A 443 -6.91 -2.01 -19.78
N GLY A 444 -7.40 -3.26 -19.76
CA GLY A 444 -6.58 -4.46 -19.99
C GLY A 444 -5.71 -4.88 -18.79
N LEU A 445 -5.93 -4.28 -17.62
CA LEU A 445 -5.30 -4.70 -16.37
C LEU A 445 -5.88 -6.05 -15.90
N ASP A 446 -5.15 -6.74 -15.03
CA ASP A 446 -5.53 -8.07 -14.51
C ASP A 446 -5.47 -8.20 -12.99
N HIS A 447 -4.90 -7.21 -12.29
CA HIS A 447 -4.82 -7.14 -10.83
C HIS A 447 -5.27 -5.79 -10.27
N VAL A 448 -5.70 -5.76 -9.00
CA VAL A 448 -5.92 -4.54 -8.21
C VAL A 448 -5.26 -4.70 -6.85
N ARG A 449 -4.46 -3.71 -6.43
CA ARG A 449 -4.00 -3.58 -5.04
C ARG A 449 -4.96 -2.64 -4.30
N ILE A 450 -5.42 -3.07 -3.14
CA ILE A 450 -6.41 -2.35 -2.33
C ILE A 450 -5.76 -1.98 -0.99
N PRO A 451 -5.24 -0.74 -0.86
CA PRO A 451 -4.80 -0.17 0.40
C PRO A 451 -5.96 -0.05 1.39
N PHE A 452 -5.80 -0.59 2.59
CA PHE A 452 -6.68 -0.32 3.74
C PHE A 452 -5.88 -0.37 5.04
N SER A 453 -6.32 0.40 6.04
CA SER A 453 -5.59 0.56 7.28
C SER A 453 -6.25 -0.12 8.49
N TYR A 454 -5.49 -0.28 9.57
CA TYR A 454 -5.87 -1.14 10.70
C TYR A 454 -7.22 -0.79 11.36
N TRP A 455 -7.73 0.44 11.24
CA TRP A 455 -9.04 0.84 11.76
C TRP A 455 -10.23 0.14 11.10
N ALA A 456 -10.05 -0.47 9.92
CA ALA A 456 -11.01 -1.44 9.37
C ALA A 456 -11.19 -2.69 10.27
N VAL A 457 -10.15 -3.03 11.04
CA VAL A 457 -9.99 -4.28 11.83
C VAL A 457 -10.16 -4.04 13.34
N GLN A 458 -9.55 -2.98 13.88
CA GLN A 458 -9.57 -2.59 15.29
C GLN A 458 -9.15 -1.12 15.46
N THR A 459 -9.73 -0.38 16.41
CA THR A 459 -9.16 0.88 16.91
C THR A 459 -8.75 0.75 18.38
N TYR A 460 -7.87 1.61 18.85
CA TYR A 460 -7.32 1.60 20.21
C TYR A 460 -7.60 2.92 20.96
N ASP A 461 -7.36 2.92 22.28
CA ASP A 461 -7.60 4.09 23.13
C ASP A 461 -6.78 5.30 22.65
N GLY A 462 -7.47 6.35 22.20
CA GLY A 462 -6.87 7.57 21.63
C GLY A 462 -6.87 7.66 20.11
N ASP A 463 -7.40 6.65 19.41
CA ASP A 463 -7.63 6.71 17.95
C ASP A 463 -8.87 7.55 17.61
N PRO A 464 -8.78 8.48 16.64
CA PRO A 464 -9.91 9.26 16.12
C PRO A 464 -10.58 8.61 14.91
N TYR A 465 -9.96 7.58 14.31
CA TYR A 465 -10.34 7.01 13.03
C TYR A 465 -11.75 6.41 13.03
N LEU A 466 -12.38 6.40 11.84
CA LEU A 466 -13.66 5.73 11.66
C LEU A 466 -13.49 4.21 11.72
N PHE A 467 -13.70 3.66 12.92
CA PHE A 467 -13.68 2.22 13.15
C PHE A 467 -14.64 1.46 12.23
N ARG A 468 -14.18 0.33 11.70
CA ARG A 468 -14.95 -0.73 11.02
C ARG A 468 -15.60 -0.36 9.68
N THR A 469 -16.00 0.88 9.42
CA THR A 469 -16.84 1.19 8.23
C THR A 469 -16.15 0.88 6.90
N SER A 470 -14.84 1.10 6.75
CA SER A 470 -14.09 0.73 5.53
C SER A 470 -14.07 -0.79 5.25
N TRP A 471 -14.30 -1.64 6.26
CA TRP A 471 -14.31 -3.10 6.11
C TRP A 471 -15.34 -3.59 5.09
N ARG A 472 -16.58 -3.08 5.11
CA ARG A 472 -17.61 -3.53 4.15
C ARG A 472 -17.28 -3.10 2.72
N TYR A 473 -16.72 -1.91 2.55
CA TYR A 473 -16.28 -1.42 1.24
C TYR A 473 -15.12 -2.25 0.67
N LEU A 474 -14.16 -2.67 1.50
CA LEU A 474 -13.12 -3.64 1.12
C LEU A 474 -13.74 -4.96 0.60
N LEU A 475 -14.70 -5.53 1.34
CA LEU A 475 -15.38 -6.75 0.91
C LEU A 475 -16.12 -6.55 -0.42
N ARG A 476 -16.81 -5.41 -0.60
CA ARG A 476 -17.51 -5.10 -1.86
C ARG A 476 -16.56 -4.97 -3.05
N ALA A 477 -15.40 -4.35 -2.88
CA ALA A 477 -14.37 -4.30 -3.94
C ALA A 477 -13.84 -5.68 -4.32
N ILE A 478 -13.73 -6.63 -3.39
CA ILE A 478 -13.36 -8.01 -3.73
C ILE A 478 -14.45 -8.68 -4.58
N GLU A 479 -15.73 -8.41 -4.31
CA GLU A 479 -16.84 -8.92 -5.13
C GLU A 479 -16.92 -8.24 -6.53
N TRP A 480 -16.61 -6.95 -6.63
CA TRP A 480 -16.47 -6.26 -7.92
C TRP A 480 -15.26 -6.79 -8.71
N CYS A 481 -14.10 -6.96 -8.08
CA CYS A 481 -12.94 -7.65 -8.68
C CYS A 481 -13.32 -9.04 -9.21
N ARG A 482 -14.11 -9.82 -8.44
CA ARG A 482 -14.60 -11.13 -8.89
C ARG A 482 -15.45 -11.02 -10.15
N ARG A 483 -16.44 -10.13 -10.16
CA ARG A 483 -17.35 -9.89 -11.30
C ARG A 483 -16.59 -9.55 -12.59
N TYR A 484 -15.47 -8.84 -12.50
CA TYR A 484 -14.62 -8.47 -13.64
C TYR A 484 -13.40 -9.37 -13.86
N GLY A 485 -13.24 -10.46 -13.09
CA GLY A 485 -12.14 -11.42 -13.24
C GLY A 485 -10.76 -10.90 -12.84
N LEU A 486 -10.71 -9.83 -12.04
CA LEU A 486 -9.50 -9.16 -11.54
C LEU A 486 -9.00 -9.84 -10.25
N ARG A 487 -7.69 -9.99 -10.11
CA ARG A 487 -7.07 -10.58 -8.91
C ARG A 487 -6.66 -9.52 -7.89
N VAL A 488 -6.84 -9.83 -6.62
CA VAL A 488 -6.64 -8.88 -5.51
C VAL A 488 -5.26 -9.06 -4.88
N ASN A 489 -4.56 -7.94 -4.69
CA ASN A 489 -3.51 -7.77 -3.69
C ASN A 489 -4.12 -6.99 -2.51
N LEU A 490 -4.25 -7.63 -1.35
CA LEU A 490 -4.68 -6.95 -0.12
C LEU A 490 -3.49 -6.23 0.49
N ASP A 491 -3.59 -4.93 0.75
CA ASP A 491 -2.50 -4.15 1.33
C ASP A 491 -2.91 -3.54 2.68
N VAL A 492 -2.18 -3.89 3.74
CA VAL A 492 -2.36 -3.33 5.08
C VAL A 492 -1.49 -2.07 5.19
N HIS A 493 -2.06 -0.96 4.72
CA HIS A 493 -1.32 0.24 4.35
C HIS A 493 -0.91 1.12 5.54
N GLY A 494 -1.68 1.08 6.64
CA GLY A 494 -1.38 1.75 7.89
C GLY A 494 -1.45 0.78 9.07
N LEU A 495 -0.34 0.65 9.82
CA LEU A 495 -0.25 -0.18 11.02
C LEU A 495 -0.41 0.65 12.32
N PRO A 496 -0.82 0.01 13.44
CA PRO A 496 -0.89 0.66 14.75
C PRO A 496 0.43 1.32 15.11
N GLY A 497 0.41 2.62 15.42
CA GLY A 497 1.61 3.41 15.73
C GLY A 497 2.36 4.00 14.52
N SER A 498 1.94 3.70 13.28
CA SER A 498 2.63 4.00 12.01
C SER A 498 4.00 3.34 11.86
N GLN A 499 4.23 2.76 10.68
CA GLN A 499 5.47 2.09 10.28
C GLN A 499 6.47 2.99 9.50
N ASN A 500 6.09 4.22 9.14
CA ASN A 500 6.93 5.15 8.36
C ASN A 500 6.84 6.62 8.77
N GLY A 501 5.79 7.01 9.52
CA GLY A 501 5.58 8.37 9.99
C GLY A 501 5.07 9.33 8.90
N TRP A 502 4.54 8.81 7.79
CA TRP A 502 4.03 9.58 6.65
C TRP A 502 2.49 9.59 6.61
N ASN A 503 1.89 10.57 5.93
CA ASN A 503 0.44 10.85 6.01
C ASN A 503 -0.45 9.65 5.63
N HIS A 504 -0.09 8.90 4.58
CA HIS A 504 -0.84 7.78 4.02
C HIS A 504 -0.90 6.54 4.94
N SER A 505 0.03 6.41 5.91
CA SER A 505 -0.08 5.44 7.02
C SER A 505 -1.19 5.78 8.03
N GLY A 506 -1.92 6.87 7.79
CA GLY A 506 -2.95 7.45 8.65
C GLY A 506 -2.49 8.66 9.46
N ARG A 507 -1.18 8.77 9.73
CA ARG A 507 -0.62 9.77 10.64
C ARG A 507 0.82 10.17 10.30
N LEU A 508 0.99 11.44 9.97
CA LEU A 508 2.29 12.12 9.82
C LEU A 508 2.95 12.32 11.21
N GLY A 509 4.23 12.01 11.34
CA GLY A 509 5.03 12.28 12.54
C GLY A 509 5.86 11.08 13.02
N ALA A 510 5.79 10.79 14.32
CA ALA A 510 6.67 9.82 14.97
C ALA A 510 6.28 8.36 14.67
N ILE A 511 7.25 7.56 14.22
CA ILE A 511 7.13 6.11 14.03
C ILE A 511 7.09 5.44 15.41
N GLY A 512 5.93 4.89 15.77
CA GLY A 512 5.67 4.20 17.04
C GLY A 512 5.39 2.70 16.89
N TRP A 513 5.43 2.15 15.67
CA TRP A 513 5.46 0.71 15.43
C TRP A 513 6.89 0.17 15.58
N LEU A 514 7.07 -0.90 16.35
CA LEU A 514 8.36 -1.47 16.81
C LEU A 514 9.23 -0.52 17.67
N ASN A 515 9.29 0.78 17.34
CA ASN A 515 10.06 1.80 18.04
C ASN A 515 9.33 2.45 19.25
N GLY A 516 10.10 2.90 20.23
CA GLY A 516 9.63 3.70 21.38
C GLY A 516 8.95 2.88 22.48
N THR A 517 8.41 3.58 23.50
CA THR A 517 7.83 2.93 24.70
C THR A 517 6.68 1.98 24.39
N ASP A 518 5.86 2.30 23.39
CA ASP A 518 4.74 1.46 22.93
C ASP A 518 5.11 0.58 21.73
N GLY A 519 6.37 0.57 21.28
CA GLY A 519 6.81 -0.12 20.06
C GLY A 519 6.44 -1.61 20.01
N ALA A 520 6.76 -2.35 21.08
CA ALA A 520 6.40 -3.76 21.24
C ALA A 520 4.88 -3.98 21.40
N LEU A 521 4.16 -3.03 21.98
CA LEU A 521 2.69 -3.08 22.08
C LEU A 521 2.07 -2.90 20.69
N ASN A 522 2.57 -1.98 19.90
CA ASN A 522 2.12 -1.69 18.53
C ASN A 522 2.50 -2.82 17.55
N ALA A 523 3.66 -3.45 17.71
CA ALA A 523 4.03 -4.66 16.97
C ALA A 523 3.12 -5.86 17.31
N LYS A 524 2.73 -6.02 18.58
CA LYS A 524 1.71 -7.01 18.99
C LYS A 524 0.34 -6.69 18.39
N ARG A 525 -0.06 -5.41 18.38
CA ARG A 525 -1.32 -4.95 17.78
C ARG A 525 -1.36 -5.21 16.27
N SER A 526 -0.27 -5.01 15.52
CA SER A 526 -0.24 -5.35 14.09
C SER A 526 -0.35 -6.86 13.84
N LEU A 527 0.28 -7.70 14.68
CA LEU A 527 0.08 -9.16 14.62
C LEU A 527 -1.37 -9.56 14.95
N GLU A 528 -2.03 -8.92 15.91
CA GLU A 528 -3.47 -9.14 16.20
C GLU A 528 -4.37 -8.73 15.02
N VAL A 529 -3.99 -7.69 14.26
CA VAL A 529 -4.67 -7.29 13.02
C VAL A 529 -4.51 -8.36 11.94
N HIS A 530 -3.30 -8.87 11.70
CA HIS A 530 -3.11 -9.96 10.73
C HIS A 530 -3.72 -11.29 11.15
N ASP A 531 -3.78 -11.61 12.45
CA ASP A 531 -4.44 -12.81 12.97
C ASP A 531 -5.91 -12.85 12.53
N ARG A 532 -6.63 -11.74 12.73
CA ARG A 532 -8.03 -11.56 12.35
C ARG A 532 -8.23 -11.61 10.84
N LEU A 533 -7.44 -10.81 10.10
CA LEU A 533 -7.50 -10.74 8.64
C LEU A 533 -7.23 -12.11 7.98
N SER A 534 -6.16 -12.79 8.38
CA SER A 534 -5.78 -14.09 7.79
C SER A 534 -6.80 -15.19 8.08
N LYS A 535 -7.40 -15.23 9.29
CA LYS A 535 -8.51 -16.14 9.61
C LYS A 535 -9.74 -15.89 8.74
N PHE A 536 -10.08 -14.62 8.51
CA PHE A 536 -11.20 -14.26 7.63
C PHE A 536 -10.91 -14.60 6.16
N PHE A 537 -9.72 -14.29 5.65
CA PHE A 537 -9.36 -14.50 4.25
C PHE A 537 -8.91 -15.93 3.90
N ALA A 538 -8.68 -16.80 4.89
CA ALA A 538 -8.48 -18.25 4.67
C ALA A 538 -9.76 -19.00 4.20
N GLN A 539 -10.93 -18.36 4.23
CA GLN A 539 -12.20 -18.94 3.76
C GLN A 539 -12.13 -19.35 2.27
N PRO A 540 -12.76 -20.47 1.86
CA PRO A 540 -12.62 -21.01 0.50
C PRO A 540 -12.88 -20.02 -0.64
N ARG A 541 -13.85 -19.11 -0.46
CA ARG A 541 -14.23 -18.07 -1.43
C ARG A 541 -13.07 -17.18 -1.90
N TYR A 542 -12.04 -17.01 -1.08
CA TYR A 542 -10.96 -16.07 -1.36
C TYR A 542 -9.76 -16.71 -2.07
N LYS A 543 -9.67 -18.05 -2.10
CA LYS A 543 -8.50 -18.79 -2.60
C LYS A 543 -8.17 -18.53 -4.08
N SER A 544 -9.20 -18.28 -4.89
CA SER A 544 -9.09 -18.03 -6.34
C SER A 544 -8.68 -16.59 -6.68
N ILE A 545 -9.07 -15.64 -5.81
CA ILE A 545 -9.05 -14.19 -6.10
C ILE A 545 -7.97 -13.42 -5.33
N ILE A 546 -7.69 -13.77 -4.07
CA ILE A 546 -6.61 -13.13 -3.30
C ILE A 546 -5.29 -13.75 -3.76
N SER A 547 -4.68 -13.07 -4.72
CA SER A 547 -3.37 -13.44 -5.29
C SER A 547 -2.22 -13.10 -4.36
N HIS A 548 -2.32 -11.96 -3.66
CA HIS A 548 -1.28 -11.40 -2.82
C HIS A 548 -1.87 -10.84 -1.50
N TYR A 549 -1.09 -10.89 -0.43
CA TYR A 549 -1.45 -10.43 0.91
C TYR A 549 -0.27 -9.69 1.55
N GLY A 550 -0.38 -8.37 1.66
CA GLY A 550 0.60 -7.46 2.24
C GLY A 550 0.62 -7.50 3.76
N LEU A 551 1.83 -7.49 4.32
CA LEU A 551 2.05 -7.40 5.77
C LEU A 551 2.17 -5.96 6.24
N ALA A 552 3.01 -5.15 5.59
CA ALA A 552 3.18 -3.75 5.92
C ALA A 552 3.57 -3.00 4.65
N ASN A 553 2.82 -1.95 4.30
CA ASN A 553 3.27 -0.99 3.31
C ASN A 553 4.48 -0.20 3.85
N GLU A 554 5.54 -0.07 3.04
CA GLU A 554 6.66 0.85 3.27
C GLU A 554 7.19 0.97 4.73
N PRO A 555 7.58 -0.13 5.41
CA PRO A 555 8.20 -0.02 6.74
C PRO A 555 9.55 0.71 6.65
N ARG A 556 9.70 1.90 7.25
CA ARG A 556 10.87 2.78 7.03
C ARG A 556 12.12 2.30 7.78
N MET A 557 12.82 1.30 7.23
CA MET A 557 14.04 0.71 7.80
C MET A 557 15.31 1.58 7.67
N THR A 558 15.18 2.83 7.18
CA THR A 558 16.18 3.88 7.41
C THR A 558 16.10 4.48 8.81
N PHE A 559 14.97 4.30 9.51
CA PHE A 559 14.74 4.76 10.88
C PHE A 559 14.53 3.59 11.86
N LEU A 560 13.79 2.55 11.44
CA LEU A 560 13.55 1.34 12.24
C LEU A 560 14.75 0.39 12.24
N ASP A 561 14.92 -0.37 13.32
CA ASP A 561 15.87 -1.50 13.31
C ASP A 561 15.39 -2.55 12.31
N ALA A 562 16.17 -2.74 11.25
CA ALA A 562 15.83 -3.65 10.17
C ALA A 562 15.67 -5.10 10.65
N GLN A 563 16.40 -5.54 11.67
CA GLN A 563 16.31 -6.90 12.19
C GLN A 563 15.04 -7.13 13.03
N GLU A 564 14.53 -6.10 13.72
CA GLU A 564 13.21 -6.17 14.37
C GLU A 564 12.09 -6.27 13.32
N VAL A 565 12.17 -5.52 12.23
CA VAL A 565 11.21 -5.59 11.12
C VAL A 565 11.27 -6.94 10.38
N LEU A 566 12.48 -7.46 10.14
CA LEU A 566 12.69 -8.80 9.56
C LEU A 566 12.08 -9.89 10.46
N GLN A 567 12.37 -9.85 11.77
CA GLN A 567 11.82 -10.84 12.71
C GLN A 567 10.29 -10.77 12.81
N TRP A 568 9.72 -9.56 12.84
CA TRP A 568 8.27 -9.36 12.78
C TRP A 568 7.67 -9.89 11.49
N THR A 569 8.37 -9.73 10.35
CA THR A 569 7.94 -10.24 9.04
C THR A 569 7.89 -11.78 9.02
N GLU A 570 8.85 -12.46 9.64
CA GLU A 570 8.81 -13.92 9.82
C GLU A 570 7.62 -14.36 10.67
N ASP A 571 7.38 -13.71 11.83
CA ASP A 571 6.28 -14.07 12.73
C ASP A 571 4.91 -13.77 12.10
N ALA A 572 4.77 -12.63 11.41
CA ALA A 572 3.55 -12.28 10.67
C ALA A 572 3.28 -13.25 9.52
N HIS A 573 4.29 -13.62 8.72
CA HIS A 573 4.14 -14.66 7.69
C HIS A 573 3.71 -16.01 8.30
N LYS A 574 4.41 -16.45 9.35
CA LYS A 574 4.14 -17.71 10.05
C LYS A 574 2.72 -17.76 10.65
N LEU A 575 2.25 -16.65 11.21
CA LEU A 575 0.88 -16.46 11.70
C LEU A 575 -0.14 -16.57 10.56
N VAL A 576 0.06 -15.83 9.48
CA VAL A 576 -0.83 -15.81 8.29
C VAL A 576 -0.93 -17.20 7.65
N ARG A 577 0.19 -17.93 7.54
CA ARG A 577 0.20 -19.33 7.06
C ARG A 577 -0.45 -20.29 8.05
N GLY A 578 -0.20 -20.13 9.35
CA GLY A 578 -0.81 -20.93 10.41
C GLY A 578 -2.33 -20.82 10.47
N ASN A 579 -2.86 -19.64 10.15
CA ASN A 579 -4.30 -19.37 10.05
C ASN A 579 -4.98 -19.88 8.76
N GLY A 580 -4.23 -20.57 7.89
CA GLY A 580 -4.79 -21.29 6.73
C GLY A 580 -4.82 -20.50 5.41
N LEU A 581 -4.26 -19.28 5.36
CA LEU A 581 -4.07 -18.54 4.11
C LEU A 581 -2.89 -19.16 3.34
N SER A 582 -3.08 -20.33 2.74
CA SER A 582 -2.04 -21.14 2.09
C SER A 582 -1.68 -20.71 0.68
N ASP A 583 -2.59 -20.06 -0.03
CA ASP A 583 -2.58 -20.02 -1.50
C ASP A 583 -1.97 -18.73 -2.03
N ALA A 584 -2.41 -17.57 -1.51
CA ALA A 584 -1.86 -16.25 -1.80
C ALA A 584 -0.33 -16.17 -1.58
N VAL A 585 0.33 -15.30 -2.34
CA VAL A 585 1.70 -14.83 -2.05
C VAL A 585 1.63 -13.85 -0.87
N VAL A 586 2.52 -13.97 0.10
CA VAL A 586 2.64 -12.93 1.15
C VAL A 586 3.68 -11.91 0.72
N VAL A 587 3.35 -10.61 0.78
CA VAL A 587 4.21 -9.53 0.30
C VAL A 587 4.59 -8.57 1.43
N PHE A 588 5.79 -8.00 1.36
CA PHE A 588 6.35 -7.13 2.39
C PHE A 588 7.35 -6.14 1.76
N GLY A 589 7.35 -4.88 2.21
CA GLY A 589 8.15 -3.81 1.60
C GLY A 589 9.67 -3.98 1.74
N ASP A 590 10.42 -3.48 0.75
CA ASP A 590 11.90 -3.51 0.68
C ASP A 590 12.61 -2.67 1.76
N GLY A 591 11.84 -1.96 2.57
CA GLY A 591 12.32 -1.13 3.67
C GLY A 591 13.21 0.03 3.26
N PHE A 592 13.24 0.37 1.97
CA PHE A 592 14.15 1.33 1.35
C PHE A 592 15.64 0.97 1.54
N ARG A 593 15.94 -0.31 1.73
CA ARG A 593 17.30 -0.83 1.99
C ARG A 593 18.16 -0.95 0.72
N GLY A 594 17.56 -0.89 -0.47
CA GLY A 594 18.21 -1.25 -1.73
C GLY A 594 18.22 -2.77 -1.95
N LEU A 595 17.79 -3.20 -3.13
CA LEU A 595 17.38 -4.60 -3.38
C LEU A 595 18.48 -5.65 -3.16
N HIS A 596 19.75 -5.31 -3.36
CA HIS A 596 20.88 -6.21 -3.08
C HIS A 596 21.05 -6.55 -1.59
N ASN A 597 20.59 -5.69 -0.67
CA ASN A 597 20.65 -5.95 0.77
C ASN A 597 19.58 -6.94 1.26
N TRP A 598 18.81 -7.52 0.34
CA TRP A 598 17.89 -8.64 0.58
C TRP A 598 18.47 -10.00 0.17
N GLN A 599 19.75 -10.06 -0.25
CA GLN A 599 20.45 -11.31 -0.56
C GLN A 599 20.55 -12.21 0.68
N GLY A 600 19.81 -13.33 0.68
CA GLY A 600 19.85 -14.33 1.76
C GLY A 600 18.91 -14.07 2.95
N GLU A 601 18.31 -12.87 3.02
CA GLU A 601 17.29 -12.52 4.01
C GLU A 601 16.01 -13.35 3.82
N LEU A 602 15.30 -13.66 4.91
CA LEU A 602 13.95 -14.27 4.90
C LEU A 602 13.82 -15.54 4.03
N THR A 603 14.91 -16.29 3.80
CA THR A 603 14.92 -17.48 2.92
C THR A 603 14.00 -18.61 3.40
N GLY A 604 13.58 -18.59 4.67
CA GLY A 604 12.64 -19.55 5.28
C GLY A 604 11.17 -19.38 4.88
N LEU A 605 10.74 -18.27 4.25
CA LEU A 605 9.32 -18.01 3.98
C LEU A 605 8.70 -18.89 2.86
N GLY A 606 9.52 -19.72 2.21
CA GLY A 606 9.08 -20.70 1.20
C GLY A 606 9.14 -20.16 -0.23
N SER A 607 9.71 -20.98 -1.13
CA SER A 607 9.91 -20.58 -2.53
C SER A 607 8.59 -20.26 -3.24
N ASN A 608 8.55 -19.08 -3.83
CA ASN A 608 7.40 -18.51 -4.52
C ASN A 608 6.13 -18.39 -3.65
N LYS A 609 6.30 -18.34 -2.32
CA LYS A 609 5.22 -18.08 -1.35
C LYS A 609 5.39 -16.78 -0.57
N ALA A 610 6.56 -16.16 -0.63
CA ALA A 610 6.67 -14.73 -0.31
C ALA A 610 7.36 -13.98 -1.47
N ALA A 611 7.08 -12.69 -1.59
CA ALA A 611 7.70 -11.79 -2.56
C ALA A 611 8.03 -10.44 -1.92
N LEU A 612 9.14 -9.85 -2.34
CA LEU A 612 9.53 -8.50 -1.98
C LEU A 612 8.62 -7.51 -2.71
N ASP A 613 8.02 -6.61 -1.96
CA ASP A 613 7.27 -5.47 -2.47
C ASP A 613 8.20 -4.26 -2.58
N VAL A 614 8.24 -3.63 -3.75
CA VAL A 614 9.22 -2.59 -4.10
C VAL A 614 8.48 -1.42 -4.73
N HIS A 615 8.75 -0.21 -4.24
CA HIS A 615 8.18 1.00 -4.83
C HIS A 615 9.26 1.72 -5.65
N GLN A 616 8.89 2.32 -6.79
CA GLN A 616 9.86 2.93 -7.72
C GLN A 616 9.38 4.28 -8.25
N TYR A 617 10.12 5.32 -7.87
CA TYR A 617 9.92 6.71 -8.27
C TYR A 617 11.27 7.38 -8.53
N VAL A 618 11.31 8.41 -9.39
CA VAL A 618 12.51 9.26 -9.59
C VAL A 618 12.43 10.61 -8.89
N ILE A 619 11.27 11.00 -8.39
CA ILE A 619 10.95 12.38 -8.01
C ILE A 619 11.23 12.71 -6.54
N PHE A 620 11.18 11.74 -5.62
CA PHE A 620 11.43 11.98 -4.19
C PHE A 620 12.93 12.03 -3.84
N ASN A 621 13.80 11.56 -4.74
CA ASN A 621 15.25 11.63 -4.61
C ASN A 621 15.81 12.87 -5.33
N THR A 622 16.49 13.75 -4.58
CA THR A 622 17.11 14.98 -5.10
C THR A 622 18.16 14.78 -6.20
N ASN A 623 18.68 13.55 -6.35
CA ASN A 623 19.67 13.15 -7.36
C ASN A 623 19.04 12.44 -8.58
N GLN A 624 17.72 12.19 -8.58
CA GLN A 624 16.99 11.54 -9.67
C GLN A 624 15.92 12.46 -10.29
N ILE A 625 15.30 13.35 -9.51
CA ILE A 625 14.33 14.35 -10.04
C ILE A 625 14.97 15.28 -11.07
N VAL A 626 16.28 15.53 -10.91
CA VAL A 626 17.16 16.28 -11.81
C VAL A 626 17.54 15.53 -13.10
N TYR A 627 17.06 14.31 -13.33
CA TYR A 627 17.27 13.61 -14.60
C TYR A 627 16.43 14.26 -15.71
N ASN A 628 17.09 14.60 -16.82
CA ASN A 628 16.37 15.07 -18.01
C ASN A 628 15.45 14.00 -18.59
N HIS A 629 14.48 14.40 -19.41
CA HIS A 629 13.45 13.52 -19.98
C HIS A 629 14.03 12.22 -20.57
N SER A 630 15.09 12.32 -21.38
CA SER A 630 15.75 11.14 -21.95
C SER A 630 16.46 10.29 -20.90
N GLU A 631 17.07 10.89 -19.87
CA GLU A 631 17.73 10.15 -18.79
C GLU A 631 16.72 9.44 -17.88
N LYS A 632 15.54 10.02 -17.64
CA LYS A 632 14.41 9.33 -16.96
C LYS A 632 14.04 8.04 -17.71
N VAL A 633 13.87 8.09 -19.04
CA VAL A 633 13.60 6.90 -19.87
C VAL A 633 14.79 5.91 -19.89
N ARG A 634 16.04 6.38 -20.00
CA ARG A 634 17.24 5.52 -19.94
C ARG A 634 17.37 4.83 -18.59
N TYR A 635 17.13 5.55 -17.49
CA TYR A 635 17.20 5.03 -16.13
C TYR A 635 16.12 3.98 -15.89
N ALA A 636 14.91 4.17 -16.44
CA ALA A 636 13.92 3.10 -16.45
C ALA A 636 14.43 1.86 -17.21
N CYS A 637 14.79 2.01 -18.48
CA CYS A 637 15.18 0.89 -19.34
C CYS A 637 16.44 0.13 -18.90
N ALA A 638 17.40 0.80 -18.24
CA ALA A 638 18.64 0.17 -17.81
C ALA A 638 18.74 0.03 -16.28
N GLY A 639 18.55 1.12 -15.54
CA GLY A 639 18.72 1.19 -14.09
C GLY A 639 17.67 0.38 -13.32
N TRP A 640 16.39 0.51 -13.66
CA TRP A 640 15.35 -0.32 -13.04
C TRP A 640 15.36 -1.75 -13.55
N THR A 641 15.58 -1.99 -14.84
CA THR A 641 15.79 -3.35 -15.38
C THR A 641 16.89 -4.12 -14.64
N GLU A 642 18.03 -3.49 -14.38
CA GLU A 642 19.14 -4.12 -13.64
C GLU A 642 18.77 -4.38 -12.18
N GLN A 643 18.15 -3.41 -11.49
CA GLN A 643 17.69 -3.59 -10.10
C GLN A 643 16.66 -4.71 -9.97
N THR A 644 15.66 -4.77 -10.86
CA THR A 644 14.66 -5.85 -10.88
C THR A 644 15.31 -7.21 -11.15
N ARG A 645 16.24 -7.31 -12.10
CA ARG A 645 16.98 -8.56 -12.37
C ARG A 645 17.87 -8.99 -11.19
N GLN A 646 18.58 -8.05 -10.57
CA GLN A 646 19.40 -8.26 -9.37
C GLN A 646 18.57 -8.76 -8.19
N SER A 647 17.37 -8.21 -7.99
CA SER A 647 16.45 -8.66 -6.94
C SER A 647 15.91 -10.06 -7.24
N MET A 648 15.55 -10.34 -8.49
CA MET A 648 15.00 -11.62 -8.95
C MET A 648 15.98 -12.80 -8.90
N ASP A 649 17.29 -12.57 -8.98
CA ASP A 649 18.29 -13.61 -8.76
C ASP A 649 18.63 -13.75 -7.27
N ARG A 650 18.37 -14.92 -6.68
CA ARG A 650 18.73 -15.26 -5.30
C ARG A 650 20.24 -15.28 -5.03
N ALA A 651 21.06 -15.29 -6.08
CA ALA A 651 22.50 -15.11 -5.95
C ALA A 651 22.90 -13.65 -5.70
N THR A 652 22.01 -12.67 -5.89
CA THR A 652 22.28 -11.22 -5.74
C THR A 652 21.20 -10.41 -4.99
N GLY A 653 20.04 -10.99 -4.70
CA GLY A 653 18.91 -10.37 -4.00
C GLY A 653 17.95 -11.41 -3.42
N PHE A 654 16.68 -11.05 -3.20
CA PHE A 654 15.70 -11.90 -2.51
C PHE A 654 15.17 -13.10 -3.34
N GLY A 655 15.08 -12.94 -4.66
CA GLY A 655 14.25 -13.74 -5.54
C GLY A 655 12.92 -13.03 -5.87
N PRO A 656 11.74 -13.68 -5.71
CA PRO A 656 10.44 -13.11 -6.08
C PRO A 656 10.25 -11.64 -5.70
N THR A 657 10.15 -10.76 -6.70
CA THR A 657 10.10 -9.29 -6.52
C THR A 657 9.07 -8.70 -7.47
N LEU A 658 8.16 -7.87 -6.96
CA LEU A 658 7.15 -7.14 -7.73
C LEU A 658 7.22 -5.64 -7.39
N VAL A 659 6.74 -4.78 -8.30
CA VAL A 659 6.72 -3.33 -8.09
C VAL A 659 5.30 -2.86 -7.79
N ALA A 660 4.86 -2.83 -6.52
CA ALA A 660 3.46 -2.54 -6.22
C ALA A 660 3.09 -1.06 -6.27
N GLU A 661 4.07 -0.15 -6.37
CA GLU A 661 3.82 1.26 -6.63
C GLU A 661 4.88 1.87 -7.55
N TRP A 662 4.38 2.59 -8.56
CA TRP A 662 5.12 3.42 -9.49
C TRP A 662 4.12 4.35 -10.20
N SER A 663 4.59 5.45 -10.80
CA SER A 663 3.74 6.32 -11.61
C SER A 663 4.52 6.89 -12.81
N GLN A 664 3.83 7.54 -13.74
CA GLN A 664 4.49 8.30 -14.81
C GLN A 664 4.99 9.67 -14.33
N ALA A 665 4.76 10.04 -13.06
CA ALA A 665 5.08 11.37 -12.55
C ALA A 665 6.58 11.66 -12.59
N ASP A 666 6.94 12.76 -13.24
CA ASP A 666 8.32 13.15 -13.50
C ASP A 666 8.73 14.44 -12.75
N THR A 667 7.77 15.02 -12.05
CA THR A 667 7.89 16.14 -11.10
C THR A 667 7.28 15.72 -9.74
N ASP A 668 7.65 16.37 -8.63
CA ASP A 668 6.91 16.27 -7.35
C ASP A 668 5.89 17.42 -7.15
N CYS A 669 5.35 17.95 -8.25
CA CYS A 669 4.49 19.14 -8.27
C CYS A 669 3.03 18.94 -7.83
N ALA A 670 2.54 17.70 -7.71
CA ALA A 670 1.14 17.44 -7.39
C ALA A 670 0.77 17.99 -5.99
N ARG A 671 -0.43 18.57 -5.86
CA ARG A 671 -0.87 19.27 -4.65
C ARG A 671 -0.81 18.35 -3.44
N HIS A 672 -0.06 18.75 -2.41
CA HIS A 672 0.13 18.00 -1.14
C HIS A 672 0.86 16.66 -1.24
N LEU A 673 1.47 16.33 -2.39
CA LEU A 673 2.22 15.08 -2.59
C LEU A 673 3.33 14.87 -1.55
N THR A 674 4.08 15.93 -1.22
CA THR A 674 5.16 15.89 -0.21
C THR A 674 4.65 16.21 1.22
N ASN A 675 3.37 15.96 1.49
CA ASN A 675 2.54 16.39 2.63
C ASN A 675 1.86 17.76 2.47
N VAL A 676 0.80 17.96 3.25
CA VAL A 676 0.00 19.20 3.31
C VAL A 676 0.86 20.36 3.82
N GLY A 677 0.97 21.42 3.02
CA GLY A 677 1.70 22.65 3.36
C GLY A 677 3.23 22.59 3.19
N TRP A 678 3.81 21.46 2.78
CA TRP A 678 5.27 21.27 2.72
C TRP A 678 5.94 21.80 1.43
N GLY A 679 5.20 22.00 0.33
CA GLY A 679 5.78 22.47 -0.94
C GLY A 679 6.24 21.33 -1.86
N ASN A 680 7.39 21.49 -2.54
CA ASN A 680 7.99 20.43 -3.38
C ASN A 680 9.48 20.69 -3.69
N ARG A 681 10.21 19.67 -4.16
CA ARG A 681 11.61 19.75 -4.57
C ARG A 681 11.78 20.43 -5.92
N TRP A 682 10.87 20.19 -6.87
CA TRP A 682 10.91 20.74 -8.23
C TRP A 682 11.17 22.24 -8.27
N THR A 683 10.33 23.01 -7.56
CA THR A 683 10.42 24.48 -7.41
C THR A 683 11.37 24.94 -6.29
N GLY A 684 11.93 24.02 -5.50
CA GLY A 684 12.84 24.36 -4.41
C GLY A 684 12.14 25.02 -3.22
N SER A 685 10.95 24.53 -2.87
CA SER A 685 10.10 25.07 -1.80
C SER A 685 9.75 24.03 -0.72
N LEU A 686 10.51 22.93 -0.63
CA LEU A 686 10.22 21.85 0.32
C LEU A 686 10.63 22.24 1.74
N LEU A 687 9.65 22.51 2.60
CA LEU A 687 9.78 22.89 4.00
C LEU A 687 9.21 21.80 4.91
N THR A 688 10.05 20.85 5.29
CA THR A 688 9.71 19.74 6.19
C THR A 688 9.69 20.16 7.67
N GLY A 689 10.37 21.27 8.01
CA GLY A 689 10.67 21.66 9.39
C GLY A 689 11.93 21.00 9.96
N ASP A 690 12.67 20.25 9.13
CA ASP A 690 13.97 19.65 9.44
C ASP A 690 15.00 20.00 8.35
N ALA A 691 16.07 20.70 8.75
CA ALA A 691 17.04 21.27 7.81
C ALA A 691 17.88 20.24 7.02
N GLU A 692 17.86 18.96 7.39
CA GLU A 692 18.52 17.89 6.61
C GLU A 692 17.63 17.36 5.47
N SER A 693 16.31 17.52 5.58
CA SER A 693 15.33 17.10 4.57
C SER A 693 14.67 18.24 3.77
N GLU A 694 14.88 19.50 4.17
CA GLU A 694 14.42 20.67 3.40
C GLU A 694 15.16 20.88 2.06
N VAL A 695 14.43 21.31 1.03
CA VAL A 695 14.97 21.62 -0.30
C VAL A 695 14.57 23.03 -0.69
N ASN A 696 15.43 23.99 -0.33
CA ASN A 696 15.29 25.43 -0.53
C ASN A 696 15.92 25.94 -1.86
N THR A 697 16.19 25.05 -2.82
CA THR A 697 16.69 25.41 -4.17
C THR A 697 16.10 24.48 -5.24
N PRO A 698 15.70 24.99 -6.43
CA PRO A 698 14.97 24.21 -7.43
C PRO A 698 15.69 22.94 -7.89
N ARG A 699 14.92 21.86 -8.09
CA ARG A 699 15.41 20.52 -8.50
C ARG A 699 14.76 19.96 -9.76
N CYS A 700 14.03 20.76 -10.53
CA CYS A 700 13.85 20.42 -11.93
C CYS A 700 15.21 20.32 -12.65
N PRO A 701 15.36 19.58 -13.76
CA PRO A 701 16.66 19.39 -14.41
C PRO A 701 17.34 20.68 -14.89
N ALA A 702 16.61 21.79 -15.09
CA ALA A 702 17.19 23.12 -15.33
C ALA A 702 17.84 23.79 -14.09
N MET A 703 17.48 23.38 -12.86
CA MET A 703 17.99 23.86 -11.57
C MET A 703 17.99 25.40 -11.37
N ASP A 704 17.05 26.12 -11.98
CA ASP A 704 16.96 27.57 -11.90
C ASP A 704 15.52 28.10 -11.71
N TYR A 705 15.36 29.42 -11.75
CA TYR A 705 14.09 30.13 -11.50
C TYR A 705 12.96 29.78 -12.50
N ARG A 706 13.24 29.03 -13.57
CA ARG A 706 12.24 28.56 -14.53
C ARG A 706 11.51 27.30 -14.08
N CYS A 707 12.03 26.57 -13.10
CA CYS A 707 11.35 25.41 -12.52
C CYS A 707 9.98 25.84 -11.96
N SER A 708 8.91 25.50 -12.67
CA SER A 708 7.53 25.82 -12.32
C SER A 708 6.71 24.53 -12.23
N CYS A 709 5.58 24.58 -11.53
CA CYS A 709 4.59 23.49 -11.53
C CYS A 709 3.39 23.78 -12.44
N GLU A 710 3.44 24.86 -13.22
CA GLU A 710 2.30 25.35 -14.00
C GLU A 710 1.95 24.45 -15.19
N GLU A 711 2.94 24.02 -16.00
CA GLU A 711 2.69 23.13 -17.15
C GLU A 711 2.46 21.68 -16.70
N ALA A 712 3.27 21.19 -15.74
CA ALA A 712 3.10 19.91 -15.06
C ALA A 712 1.71 19.67 -14.45
N ASN A 713 1.12 20.67 -13.77
CA ASN A 713 -0.22 20.60 -13.17
C ASN A 713 -1.34 21.14 -14.08
N ALA A 714 -1.04 21.60 -15.30
CA ALA A 714 -2.07 22.02 -16.25
C ALA A 714 -3.02 20.85 -16.58
N PRO A 715 -4.30 21.12 -16.92
CA PRO A 715 -5.21 20.09 -17.40
C PRO A 715 -4.59 19.32 -18.58
N ALA A 716 -4.60 17.99 -18.54
CA ALA A 716 -3.87 17.16 -19.50
C ALA A 716 -4.33 17.27 -20.97
N SER A 717 -5.39 18.04 -21.26
CA SER A 717 -5.78 18.49 -22.59
C SER A 717 -4.91 19.63 -23.15
N GLN A 718 -4.23 20.39 -22.29
CA GLN A 718 -3.34 21.50 -22.63
C GLN A 718 -1.88 21.05 -22.81
N TRP A 719 -1.51 19.87 -22.31
CA TRP A 719 -0.14 19.37 -22.38
C TRP A 719 0.39 19.23 -23.81
N SER A 720 1.66 19.60 -24.00
CA SER A 720 2.33 19.54 -25.30
C SER A 720 2.41 18.09 -25.82
N GLY A 721 2.34 17.92 -27.15
CA GLY A 721 2.45 16.60 -27.78
C GLY A 721 3.77 15.88 -27.47
N GLN A 722 4.85 16.63 -27.25
CA GLN A 722 6.17 16.08 -26.88
C GLN A 722 6.22 15.66 -25.40
N TYR A 723 5.61 16.42 -24.48
CA TYR A 723 5.49 16.00 -23.07
C TYR A 723 4.65 14.72 -22.96
N LYS A 724 3.54 14.64 -23.70
CA LYS A 724 2.72 13.42 -23.77
C LYS A 724 3.49 12.22 -24.32
N GLN A 725 4.28 12.42 -25.37
CA GLN A 725 5.14 11.39 -25.94
C GLN A 725 6.22 10.94 -24.94
N PHE A 726 6.80 11.87 -24.18
CA PHE A 726 7.74 11.56 -23.11
C PHE A 726 7.09 10.72 -22.01
N LEU A 727 5.96 11.16 -21.44
CA LEU A 727 5.27 10.46 -20.36
C LEU A 727 4.90 9.03 -20.78
N LYS A 728 4.35 8.84 -21.98
CA LYS A 728 4.04 7.51 -22.52
C LYS A 728 5.28 6.64 -22.65
N MET A 729 6.36 7.18 -23.21
CA MET A 729 7.62 6.43 -23.36
C MET A 729 8.22 6.06 -21.99
N PHE A 730 8.12 6.95 -21.00
CA PHE A 730 8.60 6.70 -19.64
C PHE A 730 7.76 5.64 -18.92
N ALA A 731 6.43 5.66 -19.10
CA ALA A 731 5.54 4.63 -18.56
C ALA A 731 5.74 3.26 -19.23
N GLU A 732 5.85 3.20 -20.56
CA GLU A 732 6.10 1.94 -21.28
C GLU A 732 7.50 1.37 -21.00
N ALA A 733 8.50 2.23 -20.77
CA ALA A 733 9.82 1.83 -20.27
C ALA A 733 9.75 1.23 -18.86
N GLN A 734 9.01 1.85 -17.95
CA GLN A 734 8.77 1.34 -16.59
C GLN A 734 8.10 -0.03 -16.61
N MET A 735 6.97 -0.17 -17.32
CA MET A 735 6.28 -1.47 -17.49
C MET A 735 7.23 -2.55 -18.04
N SER A 736 8.05 -2.20 -19.04
CA SER A 736 9.01 -3.13 -19.66
C SER A 736 10.11 -3.60 -18.69
N SER A 737 10.55 -2.74 -17.78
CA SER A 737 11.55 -3.07 -16.75
C SER A 737 10.96 -3.88 -15.59
N PHE A 738 9.78 -3.51 -15.10
CA PHE A 738 9.14 -4.19 -13.98
C PHE A 738 8.58 -5.58 -14.38
N GLU A 739 8.27 -5.79 -15.67
CA GLU A 739 7.98 -7.10 -16.25
C GLU A 739 9.20 -8.04 -16.38
N LYS A 740 10.42 -7.58 -16.04
CA LYS A 740 11.55 -8.49 -15.78
C LYS A 740 11.48 -9.14 -14.38
N GLY A 741 10.52 -8.70 -13.54
CA GLY A 741 10.18 -9.26 -12.23
C GLY A 741 8.85 -10.03 -12.25
N TRP A 742 8.11 -9.96 -11.16
CA TRP A 742 6.75 -10.53 -11.05
C TRP A 742 5.64 -9.59 -11.52
N GLY A 743 6.00 -8.41 -12.04
CA GLY A 743 5.07 -7.42 -12.58
C GLY A 743 4.96 -6.18 -11.71
N TRP A 744 3.90 -5.42 -11.97
CA TRP A 744 3.76 -4.05 -11.49
C TRP A 744 2.32 -3.68 -11.15
N PHE A 745 2.16 -2.72 -10.24
CA PHE A 745 0.89 -2.07 -9.92
C PHE A 745 1.09 -0.54 -9.94
N TYR A 746 0.31 0.17 -10.75
CA TYR A 746 0.42 1.62 -10.88
C TYR A 746 -0.22 2.37 -9.69
N TRP A 747 0.39 3.46 -9.24
CA TRP A 747 -0.10 4.37 -8.19
C TRP A 747 -0.62 5.67 -8.84
N VAL A 748 -1.93 5.94 -8.92
CA VAL A 748 -3.12 5.14 -8.57
C VAL A 748 -4.11 5.08 -9.75
N TRP A 749 -5.27 4.45 -9.58
CA TRP A 749 -6.30 4.42 -10.62
C TRP A 749 -6.79 5.82 -10.98
N ASP A 750 -7.21 6.62 -9.98
CA ASP A 750 -7.59 8.02 -10.21
C ASP A 750 -7.31 8.91 -9.00
N THR A 751 -7.18 10.21 -9.25
CA THR A 751 -6.93 11.30 -8.30
C THR A 751 -7.91 12.44 -8.61
N GLU A 752 -8.16 13.38 -7.69
CA GLU A 752 -9.03 14.52 -8.00
C GLU A 752 -8.41 15.46 -9.06
N ASP A 753 -7.19 15.95 -8.82
CA ASP A 753 -6.53 17.00 -9.62
C ASP A 753 -5.08 16.70 -10.06
N ALA A 754 -4.58 15.49 -9.82
CA ALA A 754 -3.18 15.10 -10.08
C ALA A 754 -3.05 14.11 -11.26
N PRO A 755 -3.13 14.55 -12.53
CA PRO A 755 -3.22 13.65 -13.70
C PRO A 755 -1.96 12.79 -13.94
N GLN A 756 -0.77 13.23 -13.52
CA GLN A 756 0.44 12.40 -13.57
C GLN A 756 0.37 11.18 -12.64
N TRP A 757 -0.55 11.18 -11.67
CA TRP A 757 -0.77 10.12 -10.68
C TRP A 757 -2.06 9.33 -10.91
N SER A 758 -2.79 9.60 -11.99
CA SER A 758 -4.04 8.93 -12.32
C SER A 758 -3.87 8.07 -13.57
N TYR A 759 -4.06 6.76 -13.45
CA TYR A 759 -4.09 5.85 -14.59
C TYR A 759 -5.26 6.20 -15.54
N LYS A 760 -6.44 6.52 -14.99
CA LYS A 760 -7.62 6.92 -15.75
C LYS A 760 -7.37 8.18 -16.60
N LYS A 761 -6.92 9.27 -15.98
CA LYS A 761 -6.61 10.52 -16.67
C LYS A 761 -5.40 10.35 -17.59
N GLY A 762 -4.48 9.45 -17.28
CA GLY A 762 -3.37 9.08 -18.15
C GLY A 762 -3.80 8.38 -19.45
N LEU A 763 -4.78 7.47 -19.38
CA LEU A 763 -5.43 6.88 -20.57
C LEU A 763 -6.17 7.94 -21.39
N GLU A 764 -7.01 8.76 -20.73
CA GLU A 764 -7.79 9.82 -21.38
C GLU A 764 -6.90 10.87 -22.08
N ALA A 765 -5.74 11.19 -21.50
CA ALA A 765 -4.78 12.12 -22.07
C ALA A 765 -3.89 11.53 -23.18
N GLY A 766 -3.90 10.20 -23.37
CA GLY A 766 -3.05 9.48 -24.33
C GLY A 766 -1.60 9.27 -23.87
N VAL A 767 -1.33 9.38 -22.57
CA VAL A 767 0.02 9.23 -21.98
C VAL A 767 0.26 7.84 -21.38
N LEU A 768 -0.72 6.95 -21.42
CA LEU A 768 -0.57 5.53 -21.10
C LEU A 768 -0.98 4.67 -22.30
N PRO A 769 -0.47 3.42 -22.41
CA PRO A 769 -0.92 2.48 -23.44
C PRO A 769 -2.41 2.17 -23.29
N ALA A 770 -3.14 2.12 -24.41
CA ALA A 770 -4.61 1.95 -24.42
C ALA A 770 -5.08 0.57 -23.90
N LYS A 771 -4.16 -0.39 -23.80
CA LYS A 771 -4.27 -1.59 -22.95
C LYS A 771 -2.94 -1.76 -22.22
N ALA A 772 -2.97 -2.15 -20.95
CA ALA A 772 -1.76 -2.43 -20.15
C ALA A 772 -0.77 -3.45 -20.78
N TYR A 773 -1.23 -4.25 -21.74
CA TYR A 773 -0.47 -5.26 -22.46
C TYR A 773 -0.09 -4.90 -23.91
N ASP A 774 -0.48 -3.73 -24.41
CA ASP A 774 -0.34 -3.31 -25.82
C ASP A 774 0.44 -1.98 -25.87
N ARG A 775 1.76 -2.06 -26.08
CA ARG A 775 2.72 -0.95 -25.92
C ARG A 775 3.38 -0.58 -27.25
N ASP A 776 3.59 0.73 -27.48
CA ASP A 776 4.33 1.23 -28.65
C ASP A 776 5.85 1.16 -28.45
N PHE A 777 6.33 1.42 -27.22
CA PHE A 777 7.74 1.44 -26.88
C PHE A 777 8.21 0.16 -26.15
N ASP A 778 9.41 -0.29 -26.53
CA ASP A 778 10.16 -1.38 -25.90
C ASP A 778 11.63 -0.98 -25.69
N CYS A 779 12.16 -1.22 -24.49
CA CYS A 779 13.51 -0.82 -24.07
C CYS A 779 14.67 -1.51 -24.79
N GLU A 780 14.46 -2.65 -25.44
CA GLU A 780 15.49 -3.43 -26.13
C GLU A 780 15.46 -3.18 -27.65
N LEU A 781 14.31 -2.74 -28.20
CA LEU A 781 14.10 -2.49 -29.63
C LEU A 781 14.03 -1.00 -30.04
N SER A 782 13.65 -0.10 -29.13
CA SER A 782 13.28 1.28 -29.45
C SER A 782 14.40 2.29 -29.24
N LYS A 783 14.36 3.41 -29.97
CA LYS A 783 15.30 4.53 -29.79
C LYS A 783 14.70 5.59 -28.87
N ILE A 784 15.36 5.84 -27.74
CA ILE A 784 15.05 6.97 -26.85
C ILE A 784 15.50 8.27 -27.54
N PRO A 785 14.61 9.24 -27.82
CA PRO A 785 14.95 10.51 -28.44
C PRO A 785 15.63 11.45 -27.42
N SER A 786 16.16 12.58 -27.91
CA SER A 786 16.79 13.62 -27.08
C SER A 786 15.80 14.45 -26.26
N PHE A 787 14.51 14.45 -26.62
CA PHE A 787 13.47 15.36 -26.12
C PHE A 787 13.92 16.84 -26.09
N SER A 788 14.86 17.24 -26.96
CA SER A 788 15.58 18.52 -26.90
C SER A 788 14.73 19.77 -27.16
N ASP A 789 13.51 19.57 -27.62
CA ASP A 789 12.52 20.62 -27.89
C ASP A 789 11.56 20.82 -26.69
N LEU A 790 11.54 19.87 -25.75
CA LEU A 790 10.71 19.87 -24.54
C LEU A 790 11.49 20.54 -23.39
N PRO A 791 10.95 21.59 -22.74
CA PRO A 791 11.69 22.31 -21.70
C PRO A 791 11.96 21.48 -20.44
N GLU A 792 13.20 21.47 -19.97
CA GLU A 792 13.67 20.78 -18.75
C GLU A 792 13.21 21.44 -17.42
N TYR A 793 12.02 22.04 -17.43
CA TYR A 793 11.40 22.77 -16.30
C TYR A 793 9.85 22.77 -16.34
N TYR A 794 9.26 21.95 -17.21
CA TYR A 794 7.83 21.79 -17.50
C TYR A 794 7.02 21.29 -16.28
#